data_AF-A0A2S9Q0T2-F1
#
_entry.id   AF-A0A2S9Q0T2-F1
#
_cell.length_a   1.000
_cell.length_b   1.000
_cell.length_c   1.000
_cell.angle_alpha   90.00
_cell.angle_beta   90.00
_cell.angle_gamma   90.00
#
_symmetry.space_group_name_H-M   'P 1'
#
loop_
_entity.id
_entity.type
_entity.pdbx_description
1 polymer ?
#
loop_
_entity_poly.entity_id
_entity_poly.type
_entity_poly.pdbx_seq_one_letter_code
_entity_poly.pdbx_strand_id
1 'polypeptide(L)'
;MNSEQEQIGERVLAQAAAIFAARSDNGATELLRAVERLEFAQTEDGYTTSSNWNDYYWAAVLYIDAVDIPSFDDEVVEHLLPTIIEVAAQNDRPAVNQILVRPALRAPDANWRQALEGGQEPRLFQPQDTRPGDGKPTRLTEVTRMRLFDTLRLQHTEWAGRLEEAEFLKRIFNLDAFESYDSRFQTAEGDIYQHRVNNDDWEPDWVFTDERFGLRRGPDAVLLRFLSEMLHPVVRTDEGEVQKLLEFFNSLLARDGYALMPVDSISGYTVYGGKRIPVQARPMVPTKRPLVRASAPKGTANLYDLVRAQARGERRDYRLDRLPNEEGGQAQIFRAIHKPTDVEVAFKRRNSQRDTPAARMRREIEISQLLGQHAHYMPILDSNPVDGWLVMPMAQATAEQRRDSLGDPVQLRALVEALMDVLELAHAHDWLHRDVKPSNILLLDNRWTLADWGIVRRPRGQTTQAGRTRFELGTEGFAAPELFVAAHEATAAADIYGIGRVIAWALTGQYPQMNVPLSPPPGPWRNITRLATHADPRQRVQSIQDLRELINRELTEPAEPPSEQAKRLLERTRAGDPAAVGSLLELVADHPEDYDLYVRALVSLSAEQAGPWLSRDPQASGRLFKAMSDHVDGQGTRRVQFVDAARVAMWLHAIANFAAAKDDWDLLEEAARTMCTWDATWDQWSAQDRIAPWLRSLSGQAAQLLAAVLRDHPRSARHFSGLAQDGTVDLGIRVAIQAAAVTS
;
A
#
# COMPACT_ATOMS: atom_id res chain seq x y z
N MET A 1 -27.26 -19.69 -52.41
CA MET A 1 -26.39 -18.96 -51.46
C MET A 1 -25.64 -19.89 -50.49
N ASN A 2 -25.96 -21.19 -50.36
CA ASN A 2 -25.27 -22.06 -49.38
C ASN A 2 -23.94 -22.70 -49.83
N SER A 3 -23.72 -22.99 -51.13
CA SER A 3 -22.51 -23.75 -51.54
C SER A 3 -21.22 -22.93 -51.57
N GLU A 4 -21.31 -21.62 -51.86
CA GLU A 4 -20.13 -20.73 -51.85
C GLU A 4 -19.64 -20.48 -50.42
N GLN A 5 -20.54 -20.34 -49.46
CA GLN A 5 -20.19 -20.11 -48.05
C GLN A 5 -19.58 -21.36 -47.41
N GLU A 6 -20.04 -22.54 -47.81
CA GLU A 6 -19.50 -23.83 -47.38
C GLU A 6 -18.07 -24.05 -47.92
N GLN A 7 -17.82 -23.74 -49.21
CA GLN A 7 -16.49 -23.77 -49.82
C GLN A 7 -15.51 -22.76 -49.19
N ILE A 8 -16.01 -21.61 -48.72
CA ILE A 8 -15.21 -20.60 -48.03
C ILE A 8 -14.78 -21.10 -46.63
N GLY A 9 -15.69 -21.75 -45.89
CA GLY A 9 -15.38 -22.37 -44.61
C GLY A 9 -14.34 -23.49 -44.71
N GLU A 10 -14.49 -24.36 -45.70
CA GLU A 10 -13.53 -25.43 -45.98
C GLU A 10 -12.14 -24.87 -46.34
N ARG A 11 -12.09 -23.77 -47.11
CA ARG A 11 -10.83 -23.09 -47.42
C ARG A 11 -10.13 -22.52 -46.19
N VAL A 12 -10.86 -21.82 -45.33
CA VAL A 12 -10.28 -21.20 -44.11
C VAL A 12 -9.73 -22.29 -43.17
N LEU A 13 -10.48 -23.38 -42.99
CA LEU A 13 -10.06 -24.51 -42.16
C LEU A 13 -8.86 -25.26 -42.77
N ALA A 14 -8.84 -25.47 -44.09
CA ALA A 14 -7.71 -26.09 -44.78
C ALA A 14 -6.43 -25.24 -44.70
N GLN A 15 -6.56 -23.91 -44.77
CA GLN A 15 -5.44 -22.98 -44.72
C GLN A 15 -4.88 -22.85 -43.30
N ALA A 16 -5.74 -22.83 -42.28
CA ALA A 16 -5.34 -22.92 -40.88
C ALA A 16 -4.61 -24.26 -40.60
N ALA A 17 -5.20 -25.39 -41.02
CA ALA A 17 -4.60 -26.72 -40.84
C ALA A 17 -3.22 -26.85 -41.52
N ALA A 18 -3.03 -26.27 -42.72
CA ALA A 18 -1.75 -26.30 -43.43
C ALA A 18 -0.65 -25.48 -42.72
N ILE A 19 -1.00 -24.32 -42.16
CA ILE A 19 -0.07 -23.47 -41.39
C ILE A 19 0.37 -24.19 -40.10
N PHE A 20 -0.55 -24.88 -39.44
CA PHE A 20 -0.24 -25.61 -38.21
C PHE A 20 0.48 -26.94 -38.45
N ALA A 21 0.18 -27.66 -39.53
CA ALA A 21 0.90 -28.89 -39.90
C ALA A 21 2.37 -28.63 -40.29
N ALA A 22 2.71 -27.40 -40.70
CA ALA A 22 4.08 -26.97 -40.96
C ALA A 22 4.91 -26.71 -39.68
N ARG A 23 4.26 -26.61 -38.51
CA ARG A 23 4.91 -26.46 -37.19
C ARG A 23 4.80 -27.77 -36.42
N SER A 24 5.90 -28.48 -36.24
CA SER A 24 5.95 -29.82 -35.63
C SER A 24 5.79 -29.82 -34.09
N ASP A 25 4.74 -29.18 -33.57
CA ASP A 25 4.46 -29.06 -32.12
C ASP A 25 3.08 -29.59 -31.73
N ASN A 26 2.98 -30.11 -30.49
CA ASN A 26 1.83 -30.82 -29.92
C ASN A 26 0.47 -30.07 -30.03
N GLY A 27 0.48 -28.75 -30.18
CA GLY A 27 -0.73 -27.93 -30.35
C GLY A 27 -1.50 -28.22 -31.64
N ALA A 28 -0.82 -28.60 -32.73
CA ALA A 28 -1.46 -28.95 -34.00
C ALA A 28 -2.25 -30.27 -33.92
N THR A 29 -1.79 -31.22 -33.09
CA THR A 29 -2.45 -32.53 -32.89
C THR A 29 -3.70 -32.43 -32.01
N GLU A 30 -3.70 -31.52 -31.03
CA GLU A 30 -4.89 -31.23 -30.19
C GLU A 30 -6.00 -30.56 -31.01
N LEU A 31 -5.66 -29.63 -31.91
CA LEU A 31 -6.64 -28.96 -32.77
C LEU A 31 -7.27 -29.94 -33.79
N LEU A 32 -6.46 -30.79 -34.44
CA LEU A 32 -6.95 -31.85 -35.35
C LEU A 32 -7.90 -32.83 -34.65
N ARG A 33 -7.58 -33.26 -33.41
CA ARG A 33 -8.45 -34.13 -32.60
C ARG A 33 -9.71 -33.44 -32.09
N ALA A 34 -9.74 -32.12 -32.02
CA ALA A 34 -10.93 -31.35 -31.64
C ALA A 34 -11.88 -31.18 -32.83
N VAL A 35 -11.33 -31.01 -34.04
CA VAL A 35 -12.09 -31.00 -35.29
C VAL A 35 -12.67 -32.39 -35.59
N GLU A 36 -11.93 -33.48 -35.34
CA GLU A 36 -12.42 -34.87 -35.48
C GLU A 36 -13.51 -35.26 -34.47
N ARG A 37 -13.65 -34.52 -33.35
CA ARG A 37 -14.67 -34.77 -32.31
C ARG A 37 -16.05 -34.15 -32.63
N LEU A 38 -16.17 -33.47 -33.76
CA LEU A 38 -17.46 -32.99 -34.27
C LEU A 38 -18.17 -34.16 -34.96
N GLU A 39 -19.22 -34.70 -34.35
CA GLU A 39 -19.98 -35.83 -34.93
C GLU A 39 -20.83 -35.38 -36.13
N PHE A 40 -20.68 -36.08 -37.25
CA PHE A 40 -21.47 -35.86 -38.47
C PHE A 40 -22.64 -36.85 -38.54
N ALA A 41 -23.87 -36.38 -38.76
CA ALA A 41 -25.00 -37.26 -39.08
C ALA A 41 -24.98 -37.61 -40.58
N GLN A 42 -24.76 -38.88 -40.91
CA GLN A 42 -24.75 -39.36 -42.29
C GLN A 42 -26.18 -39.65 -42.76
N THR A 43 -26.59 -39.07 -43.89
CA THR A 43 -27.87 -39.33 -44.56
C THR A 43 -27.64 -39.82 -46.00
N GLU A 44 -28.67 -40.37 -46.65
CA GLU A 44 -28.55 -41.02 -47.97
C GLU A 44 -28.02 -40.09 -49.08
N ASP A 45 -28.14 -38.77 -48.93
CA ASP A 45 -27.63 -37.77 -49.88
C ASP A 45 -26.32 -37.07 -49.42
N GLY A 46 -25.68 -37.55 -48.34
CA GLY A 46 -24.47 -36.98 -47.74
C GLY A 46 -24.61 -36.66 -46.25
N TYR A 47 -23.60 -35.99 -45.66
CA TYR A 47 -23.65 -35.52 -44.27
C TYR A 47 -24.38 -34.18 -44.18
N THR A 48 -25.30 -33.98 -43.22
CA THR A 48 -25.91 -32.67 -42.95
C THR A 48 -25.69 -32.25 -41.49
N THR A 49 -25.37 -30.97 -41.27
CA THR A 49 -25.10 -30.39 -39.94
C THR A 49 -26.21 -29.42 -39.49
N SER A 50 -26.37 -29.31 -38.17
CA SER A 50 -27.36 -28.46 -37.53
C SER A 50 -27.10 -26.97 -37.78
N SER A 51 -28.20 -26.25 -37.99
CA SER A 51 -28.28 -24.81 -38.24
C SER A 51 -27.71 -23.95 -37.10
N ASN A 52 -26.41 -23.68 -37.13
CA ASN A 52 -25.83 -22.41 -36.68
C ASN A 52 -24.34 -22.34 -37.03
N TRP A 53 -24.06 -21.74 -38.19
CA TRP A 53 -22.68 -21.39 -38.59
C TRP A 53 -22.03 -20.35 -37.66
N ASN A 54 -22.85 -19.63 -36.89
CA ASN A 54 -22.45 -18.62 -35.90
C ASN A 54 -21.60 -19.24 -34.78
N ASP A 55 -21.91 -20.48 -34.37
CA ASP A 55 -21.20 -21.15 -33.28
C ASP A 55 -19.80 -21.62 -33.71
N TYR A 56 -19.55 -21.80 -35.02
CA TYR A 56 -18.24 -22.21 -35.54
C TYR A 56 -17.28 -21.02 -35.74
N TYR A 57 -17.80 -19.87 -36.20
CA TYR A 57 -17.04 -18.61 -36.24
C TYR A 57 -16.64 -18.19 -34.82
N TRP A 58 -17.57 -18.28 -33.87
CA TRP A 58 -17.27 -18.04 -32.47
C TRP A 58 -16.45 -19.16 -31.82
N ALA A 59 -16.54 -20.43 -32.23
CA ALA A 59 -15.63 -21.45 -31.72
C ALA A 59 -14.20 -21.18 -32.18
N ALA A 60 -13.95 -20.80 -33.44
CA ALA A 60 -12.61 -20.44 -33.90
C ALA A 60 -12.09 -19.16 -33.20
N VAL A 61 -12.94 -18.15 -33.03
CA VAL A 61 -12.60 -16.88 -32.37
C VAL A 61 -12.46 -17.01 -30.84
N LEU A 62 -13.28 -17.84 -30.19
CA LEU A 62 -13.22 -18.11 -28.75
C LEU A 62 -12.12 -19.11 -28.39
N TYR A 63 -11.76 -20.05 -29.29
CA TYR A 63 -10.60 -20.92 -29.04
C TYR A 63 -9.26 -20.16 -29.22
N ILE A 64 -9.24 -19.09 -30.03
CA ILE A 64 -8.15 -18.11 -30.08
C ILE A 64 -8.00 -17.34 -28.75
N ASP A 65 -9.09 -17.20 -27.99
CA ASP A 65 -9.09 -16.56 -26.66
C ASP A 65 -8.91 -17.57 -25.49
N ALA A 66 -9.27 -18.85 -25.70
CA ALA A 66 -9.33 -19.86 -24.63
C ALA A 66 -8.11 -20.81 -24.55
N VAL A 67 -7.25 -20.90 -25.58
CA VAL A 67 -6.01 -21.68 -25.50
C VAL A 67 -4.82 -20.75 -25.29
N ASP A 68 -4.29 -20.80 -24.09
CA ASP A 68 -3.07 -20.14 -23.61
C ASP A 68 -1.83 -20.65 -24.39
N ILE A 69 -1.68 -20.22 -25.66
CA ILE A 69 -0.47 -20.44 -26.47
C ILE A 69 0.36 -19.16 -26.46
N PRO A 70 1.57 -19.14 -25.88
CA PRO A 70 2.39 -17.93 -25.67
C PRO A 70 2.96 -17.23 -26.92
N SER A 71 2.42 -17.44 -28.12
CA SER A 71 2.96 -16.83 -29.35
C SER A 71 1.93 -16.82 -30.47
N PHE A 72 1.05 -15.81 -30.47
CA PHE A 72 0.55 -15.29 -31.73
C PHE A 72 1.53 -14.21 -32.20
N ASP A 73 2.38 -14.55 -33.17
CA ASP A 73 3.18 -13.56 -33.88
C ASP A 73 2.26 -12.74 -34.80
N ASP A 74 2.56 -11.43 -34.92
CA ASP A 74 1.84 -10.46 -35.77
C ASP A 74 1.67 -10.96 -37.22
N GLU A 75 2.55 -11.85 -37.68
CA GLU A 75 2.58 -12.46 -39.00
C GLU A 75 1.36 -13.38 -39.30
N VAL A 76 0.81 -14.07 -38.29
CA VAL A 76 -0.37 -14.95 -38.45
C VAL A 76 -1.65 -14.12 -38.53
N VAL A 77 -1.72 -13.06 -37.74
CA VAL A 77 -2.84 -12.10 -37.77
C VAL A 77 -2.83 -11.35 -39.10
N GLU A 78 -1.67 -10.89 -39.59
CA GLU A 78 -1.56 -10.27 -40.92
C GLU A 78 -1.99 -11.19 -42.06
N HIS A 79 -1.80 -12.51 -41.96
CA HIS A 79 -2.19 -13.47 -43.00
C HIS A 79 -3.68 -13.86 -42.98
N LEU A 80 -4.31 -13.97 -41.79
CA LEU A 80 -5.71 -14.38 -41.67
C LEU A 80 -6.69 -13.20 -41.75
N LEU A 81 -6.26 -12.01 -41.32
CA LEU A 81 -7.11 -10.82 -41.25
C LEU A 81 -7.70 -10.39 -42.61
N PRO A 82 -6.97 -10.45 -43.75
CA PRO A 82 -7.55 -10.10 -45.05
C PRO A 82 -8.70 -11.02 -45.45
N THR A 83 -8.58 -12.33 -45.21
CA THR A 83 -9.63 -13.31 -45.50
C THR A 83 -10.84 -13.14 -44.60
N ILE A 84 -10.63 -12.81 -43.32
CA ILE A 84 -11.70 -12.53 -42.37
C ILE A 84 -12.47 -11.25 -42.76
N ILE A 85 -11.76 -10.21 -43.20
CA ILE A 85 -12.36 -8.95 -43.67
C ILE A 85 -13.16 -9.17 -44.97
N GLU A 86 -12.63 -9.96 -45.90
CA GLU A 86 -13.31 -10.30 -47.16
C GLU A 86 -14.64 -11.03 -46.91
N VAL A 87 -14.64 -12.03 -46.02
CA VAL A 87 -15.85 -12.78 -45.64
C VAL A 87 -16.87 -11.91 -44.91
N ALA A 88 -16.41 -10.99 -44.05
CA ALA A 88 -17.29 -10.05 -43.36
C ALA A 88 -17.95 -9.04 -44.31
N ALA A 89 -17.20 -8.58 -45.32
CA ALA A 89 -17.70 -7.65 -46.34
C ALA A 89 -18.74 -8.32 -47.27
N GLN A 90 -18.54 -9.59 -47.65
CA GLN A 90 -19.48 -10.33 -48.49
C GLN A 90 -20.81 -10.68 -47.81
N ASN A 91 -20.90 -10.52 -46.49
CA ASN A 91 -22.11 -10.76 -45.70
C ASN A 91 -22.78 -9.47 -45.18
N ASP A 92 -22.48 -8.31 -45.78
CA ASP A 92 -23.05 -7.00 -45.41
C ASP A 92 -22.83 -6.62 -43.93
N ARG A 93 -21.71 -7.05 -43.34
CA ARG A 93 -21.30 -6.71 -41.97
C ARG A 93 -20.04 -5.82 -41.97
N PRO A 94 -20.15 -4.52 -42.26
CA PRO A 94 -19.00 -3.61 -42.39
C PRO A 94 -18.26 -3.30 -41.07
N ALA A 95 -18.72 -3.82 -39.93
CA ALA A 95 -18.22 -3.50 -38.60
C ALA A 95 -17.08 -4.40 -38.09
N VAL A 96 -16.63 -5.41 -38.84
CA VAL A 96 -15.50 -6.26 -38.39
C VAL A 96 -14.19 -5.46 -38.29
N ASN A 97 -14.02 -4.43 -39.13
CA ASN A 97 -12.94 -3.46 -39.02
C ASN A 97 -13.00 -2.61 -37.73
N GLN A 98 -14.17 -2.54 -37.05
CA GLN A 98 -14.34 -1.83 -35.78
C GLN A 98 -14.07 -2.73 -34.57
N ILE A 99 -14.19 -4.05 -34.73
CA ILE A 99 -14.03 -5.01 -33.62
C ILE A 99 -12.55 -5.41 -33.45
N LEU A 100 -11.76 -5.45 -34.54
CA LEU A 100 -10.37 -5.88 -34.48
C LEU A 100 -9.33 -4.74 -34.53
N VAL A 101 -9.73 -3.50 -34.84
CA VAL A 101 -8.77 -2.39 -34.99
C VAL A 101 -9.16 -1.15 -34.14
N ARG A 102 -8.68 -1.17 -32.88
CA ARG A 102 -8.30 -0.04 -31.99
C ARG A 102 -9.35 0.65 -31.10
N PRO A 103 -9.06 0.65 -29.78
CA PRO A 103 -9.01 1.87 -28.95
C PRO A 103 -7.61 2.50 -28.82
N ALA A 104 -6.56 1.83 -29.32
CA ALA A 104 -5.16 2.26 -29.11
C ALA A 104 -4.67 3.39 -30.05
N LEU A 105 -5.54 4.19 -30.67
CA LEU A 105 -5.05 5.11 -31.73
C LEU A 105 -5.89 6.33 -32.10
N ARG A 106 -6.66 6.89 -31.17
CA ARG A 106 -7.04 8.30 -31.29
C ARG A 106 -6.62 9.02 -30.02
N ALA A 107 -5.59 9.84 -30.15
CA ALA A 107 -5.01 10.71 -29.12
C ALA A 107 -4.86 12.13 -29.72
N PRO A 108 -4.21 13.08 -29.05
CA PRO A 108 -4.69 14.14 -28.17
C PRO A 108 -4.64 15.53 -28.86
N ASP A 109 -5.04 16.58 -28.16
CA ASP A 109 -5.51 17.88 -28.69
C ASP A 109 -4.55 18.78 -29.52
N ALA A 110 -5.18 19.55 -30.42
CA ALA A 110 -4.82 20.78 -31.15
C ALA A 110 -3.34 21.23 -31.36
N ASN A 111 -2.81 21.07 -32.58
CA ASN A 111 -2.02 22.13 -33.27
C ASN A 111 -1.84 21.95 -34.81
N TRP A 112 -2.86 21.48 -35.54
CA TRP A 112 -2.73 21.14 -36.98
C TRP A 112 -3.05 22.29 -37.96
N ARG A 113 -3.75 23.34 -37.50
CA ARG A 113 -4.14 24.47 -38.38
C ARG A 113 -2.95 25.36 -38.79
N GLN A 114 -2.01 25.63 -37.87
CA GLN A 114 -0.78 26.36 -38.20
C GLN A 114 0.16 25.59 -39.13
N ALA A 115 0.14 24.25 -39.09
CA ALA A 115 0.97 23.40 -39.94
C ALA A 115 0.45 23.32 -41.40
N LEU A 116 -0.87 23.36 -41.60
CA LEU A 116 -1.48 23.39 -42.94
C LEU A 116 -1.39 24.75 -43.62
N GLU A 117 -1.45 25.86 -42.87
CA GLU A 117 -1.29 27.21 -43.44
C GLU A 117 0.13 27.48 -43.98
N GLY A 118 1.14 26.74 -43.50
CA GLY A 118 2.54 26.85 -43.92
C GLY A 118 2.97 25.93 -45.07
N GLY A 119 2.08 25.06 -45.57
CA GLY A 119 2.38 24.20 -46.73
C GLY A 119 3.52 23.19 -46.55
N GLN A 120 3.87 22.81 -45.32
CA GLN A 120 4.84 21.74 -45.06
C GLN A 120 4.13 20.44 -44.68
N GLU A 121 4.48 19.35 -45.36
CA GLU A 121 4.02 18.01 -45.00
C GLU A 121 4.58 17.59 -43.62
N PRO A 122 3.73 17.16 -42.68
CA PRO A 122 4.19 16.68 -41.38
C PRO A 122 4.88 15.32 -41.54
N ARG A 123 6.18 15.26 -41.25
CA ARG A 123 6.91 13.99 -41.17
C ARG A 123 6.45 13.21 -39.94
N LEU A 124 5.75 12.11 -40.17
CA LEU A 124 5.45 11.09 -39.18
C LEU A 124 6.68 10.20 -38.99
N PHE A 125 7.09 9.94 -37.74
CA PHE A 125 8.06 8.89 -37.43
C PHE A 125 7.44 7.53 -37.77
N GLN A 126 8.17 6.73 -38.55
CA GLN A 126 7.74 5.36 -38.88
C GLN A 126 8.27 4.36 -37.84
N PRO A 127 7.61 3.19 -37.65
CA PRO A 127 8.03 2.15 -36.69
C PRO A 127 9.46 1.63 -36.86
N GLN A 128 10.09 1.93 -38.00
CA GLN A 128 11.45 1.55 -38.39
C GLN A 128 12.51 2.65 -38.17
N ASP A 129 12.13 3.81 -37.59
CA ASP A 129 13.07 4.84 -37.15
C ASP A 129 13.68 4.50 -35.77
N THR A 130 14.26 3.30 -35.64
CA THR A 130 15.09 2.92 -34.48
C THR A 130 16.49 3.50 -34.66
N ARG A 131 16.96 4.32 -33.71
CA ARG A 131 18.41 4.37 -33.47
C ARG A 131 18.83 3.08 -32.76
N PRO A 132 19.98 2.47 -33.10
CA PRO A 132 20.33 1.14 -32.61
C PRO A 132 20.71 1.21 -31.13
N GLY A 133 20.02 0.42 -30.29
CA GLY A 133 20.32 0.25 -28.87
C GLY A 133 19.10 -0.21 -28.05
N ASP A 134 18.89 -1.52 -28.02
CA ASP A 134 18.25 -2.32 -26.97
C ASP A 134 16.73 -2.21 -26.69
N GLY A 135 15.96 -3.13 -27.28
CA GLY A 135 15.06 -4.05 -26.53
C GLY A 135 13.60 -3.65 -26.19
N LYS A 136 12.65 -4.08 -27.04
CA LYS A 136 11.18 -4.33 -26.85
C LYS A 136 10.26 -3.24 -26.22
N PRO A 137 8.98 -3.13 -26.65
CA PRO A 137 8.06 -2.06 -26.23
C PRO A 137 7.53 -2.25 -24.79
N THR A 138 7.77 -1.28 -23.92
CA THR A 138 7.33 -1.27 -22.51
C THR A 138 5.87 -0.81 -22.37
N ARG A 139 4.98 -1.68 -21.86
CA ARG A 139 3.62 -1.35 -21.37
C ARG A 139 3.67 -0.99 -19.88
N LEU A 140 2.69 -0.24 -19.36
CA LEU A 140 2.52 -0.06 -17.92
C LEU A 140 2.30 -1.43 -17.27
N THR A 141 3.12 -1.75 -16.28
CA THR A 141 3.07 -3.03 -15.60
C THR A 141 1.88 -3.10 -14.65
N GLU A 142 1.31 -4.30 -14.43
CA GLU A 142 0.25 -4.51 -13.44
C GLU A 142 0.71 -4.05 -12.03
N VAL A 143 2.02 -4.11 -11.75
CA VAL A 143 2.63 -3.61 -10.51
C VAL A 143 2.51 -2.08 -10.38
N THR A 144 2.76 -1.33 -11.45
CA THR A 144 2.58 0.13 -11.45
C THR A 144 1.11 0.50 -11.29
N ARG A 145 0.21 -0.21 -11.97
CA ARG A 145 -1.26 -0.02 -11.84
C ARG A 145 -1.74 -0.29 -10.43
N MET A 146 -1.33 -1.41 -9.84
CA MET A 146 -1.66 -1.79 -8.46
C MET A 146 -1.13 -0.75 -7.46
N ARG A 147 0.14 -0.33 -7.57
CA ARG A 147 0.72 0.69 -6.68
C ARG A 147 0.02 2.05 -6.79
N LEU A 148 -0.43 2.44 -7.99
CA LEU A 148 -1.21 3.66 -8.17
C LEU A 148 -2.50 3.59 -7.36
N PHE A 149 -3.30 2.54 -7.53
CA PHE A 149 -4.59 2.42 -6.85
C PHE A 149 -4.46 2.14 -5.35
N ASP A 150 -3.52 1.29 -4.92
CA ASP A 150 -3.27 1.02 -3.50
C ASP A 150 -2.87 2.29 -2.76
N THR A 151 -2.02 3.12 -3.37
CA THR A 151 -1.60 4.38 -2.74
C THR A 151 -2.73 5.40 -2.72
N LEU A 152 -3.51 5.52 -3.80
CA LEU A 152 -4.70 6.38 -3.82
C LEU A 152 -5.74 5.95 -2.77
N ARG A 153 -5.94 4.65 -2.58
CA ARG A 153 -6.82 4.07 -1.55
C ARG A 153 -6.31 4.37 -0.14
N LEU A 154 -5.03 4.10 0.13
CA LEU A 154 -4.42 4.32 1.45
C LEU A 154 -4.38 5.79 1.86
N GLN A 155 -4.27 6.70 0.90
CA GLN A 155 -4.29 8.14 1.14
C GLN A 155 -5.70 8.73 1.19
N HIS A 156 -6.74 7.91 0.95
CA HIS A 156 -8.13 8.34 0.81
C HIS A 156 -8.28 9.50 -0.20
N THR A 157 -7.54 9.42 -1.32
CA THR A 157 -7.52 10.47 -2.34
C THR A 157 -8.82 10.47 -3.14
N GLU A 158 -9.60 11.56 -3.08
CA GLU A 158 -10.85 11.72 -3.82
C GLU A 158 -10.62 11.82 -5.33
N TRP A 159 -10.66 10.71 -6.07
CA TRP A 159 -10.26 10.70 -7.48
C TRP A 159 -11.07 11.64 -8.38
N ALA A 160 -12.37 11.81 -8.12
CA ALA A 160 -13.25 12.74 -8.83
C ALA A 160 -13.09 14.22 -8.41
N GLY A 161 -12.26 14.51 -7.39
CA GLY A 161 -12.09 15.85 -6.84
C GLY A 161 -13.42 16.47 -6.47
N ARG A 162 -13.68 17.70 -6.95
CA ARG A 162 -14.94 18.41 -6.67
C ARG A 162 -16.14 17.99 -7.53
N LEU A 163 -15.94 17.10 -8.51
CA LEU A 163 -17.02 16.62 -9.38
C LEU A 163 -17.69 15.39 -8.75
N GLU A 164 -18.97 15.18 -9.08
CA GLU A 164 -19.60 13.89 -8.84
C GLU A 164 -18.91 12.79 -9.66
N GLU A 165 -18.84 11.58 -9.10
CA GLU A 165 -18.12 10.45 -9.70
C GLU A 165 -18.59 10.12 -11.14
N ALA A 166 -19.90 10.19 -11.39
CA ALA A 166 -20.47 9.99 -12.72
C ALA A 166 -20.07 11.12 -13.70
N GLU A 167 -20.07 12.37 -13.26
CA GLU A 167 -19.69 13.53 -14.07
C GLU A 167 -18.19 13.53 -14.38
N PHE A 168 -17.34 13.07 -13.45
CA PHE A 168 -15.93 12.82 -13.74
C PHE A 168 -15.78 11.74 -14.82
N LEU A 169 -16.44 10.59 -14.66
CA LEU A 169 -16.29 9.46 -15.57
C LEU A 169 -16.79 9.77 -16.98
N LYS A 170 -17.85 10.57 -17.14
CA LYS A 170 -18.32 11.05 -18.46
C LYS A 170 -17.29 11.85 -19.25
N ARG A 171 -16.29 12.43 -18.58
CA ARG A 171 -15.19 13.16 -19.24
C ARG A 171 -14.20 12.21 -19.92
N ILE A 172 -14.24 10.92 -19.56
CA ILE A 172 -13.34 9.87 -20.04
C ILE A 172 -14.10 8.84 -20.89
N PHE A 173 -15.30 8.46 -20.46
CA PHE A 173 -16.12 7.36 -20.96
C PHE A 173 -17.51 7.83 -21.40
N ASN A 174 -18.12 7.11 -22.35
CA ASN A 174 -19.54 7.28 -22.66
C ASN A 174 -20.36 6.31 -21.78
N LEU A 175 -20.85 6.77 -20.63
CA LEU A 175 -21.51 5.90 -19.65
C LEU A 175 -22.84 5.29 -20.16
N ASP A 176 -23.51 5.96 -21.11
CA ASP A 176 -24.73 5.44 -21.76
C ASP A 176 -24.47 4.20 -22.63
N ALA A 177 -23.22 3.98 -23.04
CA ALA A 177 -22.84 2.83 -23.88
C ALA A 177 -22.42 1.59 -23.07
N PHE A 178 -22.30 1.70 -21.74
CA PHE A 178 -21.96 0.58 -20.87
C PHE A 178 -23.21 -0.01 -20.24
N GLU A 179 -23.29 -1.34 -20.22
CA GLU A 179 -24.35 -2.05 -19.50
C GLU A 179 -24.22 -1.86 -17.99
N SER A 180 -25.38 -1.81 -17.34
CA SER A 180 -25.50 -1.78 -15.89
C SER A 180 -25.17 -3.14 -15.27
N TYR A 181 -24.49 -3.15 -14.13
CA TYR A 181 -24.36 -4.35 -13.29
C TYR A 181 -25.56 -4.55 -12.36
N ASP A 182 -26.40 -3.54 -12.19
CA ASP A 182 -27.72 -3.68 -11.59
C ASP A 182 -28.80 -3.81 -12.67
N SER A 183 -29.42 -4.98 -12.74
CA SER A 183 -30.51 -5.28 -13.68
C SER A 183 -31.69 -4.30 -13.69
N ARG A 184 -31.84 -3.47 -12.65
CA ARG A 184 -32.88 -2.42 -12.57
C ARG A 184 -32.61 -1.22 -13.47
N PHE A 185 -31.38 -1.03 -13.92
CA PHE A 185 -30.96 0.08 -14.77
C PHE A 185 -30.41 -0.45 -16.11
N GLN A 186 -30.47 0.38 -17.16
CA GLN A 186 -30.00 0.00 -18.49
C GLN A 186 -28.55 0.44 -18.74
N THR A 187 -28.13 1.55 -18.15
CA THR A 187 -26.81 2.16 -18.38
C THR A 187 -25.99 2.18 -17.09
N ALA A 188 -24.66 2.17 -17.25
CA ALA A 188 -23.73 2.34 -16.13
C ALA A 188 -23.88 3.70 -15.44
N GLU A 189 -24.40 4.72 -16.12
CA GLU A 189 -24.70 5.98 -15.42
C GLU A 189 -25.80 5.79 -14.36
N GLY A 190 -26.85 5.05 -14.71
CA GLY A 190 -27.99 4.83 -13.83
C GLY A 190 -27.63 4.04 -12.57
N ASP A 191 -26.81 2.99 -12.70
CA ASP A 191 -26.39 2.19 -11.54
C ASP A 191 -25.39 2.94 -10.65
N ILE A 192 -24.41 3.64 -11.22
CA ILE A 192 -23.46 4.47 -10.47
C ILE A 192 -24.21 5.54 -9.68
N TYR A 193 -25.15 6.27 -10.31
CA TYR A 193 -25.92 7.31 -9.61
C TYR A 193 -26.75 6.72 -8.46
N GLN A 194 -27.40 5.58 -8.69
CA GLN A 194 -28.19 4.93 -7.64
C GLN A 194 -27.34 4.51 -6.44
N HIS A 195 -26.16 3.93 -6.69
CA HIS A 195 -25.33 3.36 -5.63
C HIS A 195 -24.40 4.38 -4.96
N ARG A 196 -23.92 5.40 -5.69
CA ARG A 196 -23.00 6.41 -5.15
C ARG A 196 -23.67 7.69 -4.69
N VAL A 197 -24.86 8.03 -5.19
CA VAL A 197 -25.57 9.28 -4.84
C VAL A 197 -26.83 9.02 -4.03
N ASN A 198 -27.69 8.10 -4.47
CA ASN A 198 -28.97 7.84 -3.78
C ASN A 198 -28.81 6.97 -2.52
N ASN A 199 -27.97 5.93 -2.59
CA ASN A 199 -27.82 4.94 -1.51
C ASN A 199 -26.50 5.05 -0.74
N ASP A 200 -25.43 5.50 -1.40
CA ASP A 200 -24.05 5.51 -0.89
C ASP A 200 -23.61 4.15 -0.30
N ASP A 201 -23.79 3.07 -1.08
CA ASP A 201 -23.59 1.68 -0.66
C ASP A 201 -22.44 0.96 -1.39
N TRP A 202 -21.70 1.66 -2.24
CA TRP A 202 -20.43 1.18 -2.83
C TRP A 202 -19.23 1.81 -2.14
N GLU A 203 -18.12 1.06 -2.07
CA GLU A 203 -16.85 1.57 -1.53
C GLU A 203 -16.34 2.77 -2.34
N PRO A 204 -15.70 3.80 -1.73
CA PRO A 204 -15.24 5.01 -2.42
C PRO A 204 -14.26 4.78 -3.60
N ASP A 205 -13.67 3.59 -3.68
CA ASP A 205 -12.67 3.24 -4.67
C ASP A 205 -13.13 2.13 -5.66
N TRP A 206 -14.43 1.86 -5.68
CA TRP A 206 -15.10 0.86 -6.54
C TRP A 206 -14.61 0.92 -8.01
N VAL A 207 -14.35 2.12 -8.52
CA VAL A 207 -13.94 2.39 -9.91
C VAL A 207 -12.62 1.70 -10.28
N PHE A 208 -11.71 1.47 -9.33
CA PHE A 208 -10.43 0.81 -9.59
C PHE A 208 -10.57 -0.70 -9.78
N THR A 209 -11.70 -1.27 -9.36
CA THR A 209 -12.01 -2.69 -9.48
C THR A 209 -13.08 -3.02 -10.52
N ASP A 210 -13.83 -2.01 -10.99
CA ASP A 210 -14.86 -2.18 -12.01
C ASP A 210 -14.23 -2.48 -13.38
N GLU A 211 -14.52 -3.66 -13.92
CA GLU A 211 -13.93 -4.15 -15.16
C GLU A 211 -14.40 -3.37 -16.39
N ARG A 212 -15.56 -2.69 -16.34
CA ARG A 212 -16.11 -1.89 -17.45
C ARG A 212 -15.14 -0.79 -17.89
N PHE A 213 -14.39 -0.21 -16.94
CA PHE A 213 -13.50 0.92 -17.19
C PHE A 213 -12.06 0.51 -17.53
N GLY A 214 -11.69 -0.77 -17.37
CA GLY A 214 -10.38 -1.28 -17.77
C GLY A 214 -9.19 -0.59 -17.08
N LEU A 215 -9.37 0.03 -15.91
CA LEU A 215 -8.30 0.73 -15.20
C LEU A 215 -7.23 -0.24 -14.67
N ARG A 216 -7.65 -1.44 -14.25
CA ARG A 216 -6.75 -2.47 -13.71
C ARG A 216 -6.02 -3.29 -14.78
N ARG A 217 -6.73 -3.70 -15.84
CA ARG A 217 -6.23 -4.64 -16.87
C ARG A 217 -6.43 -4.20 -18.33
N GLY A 218 -6.99 -3.02 -18.56
CA GLY A 218 -7.25 -2.46 -19.88
C GLY A 218 -6.09 -1.63 -20.44
N PRO A 219 -6.30 -0.91 -21.55
CA PRO A 219 -5.23 -0.19 -22.26
C PRO A 219 -4.54 0.89 -21.42
N ASP A 220 -3.22 1.04 -21.56
CA ASP A 220 -2.41 2.06 -20.85
C ASP A 220 -2.93 3.49 -21.07
N ALA A 221 -3.44 3.77 -22.27
CA ALA A 221 -4.00 5.07 -22.63
C ALA A 221 -5.23 5.44 -21.77
N VAL A 222 -6.05 4.45 -21.38
CA VAL A 222 -7.24 4.68 -20.55
C VAL A 222 -6.82 5.10 -19.14
N LEU A 223 -5.84 4.40 -18.56
CA LEU A 223 -5.31 4.75 -17.25
C LEU A 223 -4.60 6.11 -17.26
N LEU A 224 -3.75 6.37 -18.25
CA LEU A 224 -3.06 7.66 -18.36
C LEU A 224 -4.05 8.82 -18.51
N ARG A 225 -5.15 8.63 -19.25
CA ARG A 225 -6.22 9.61 -19.37
C ARG A 225 -6.96 9.81 -18.05
N PHE A 226 -7.27 8.74 -17.34
CA PHE A 226 -7.88 8.81 -16.01
C PHE A 226 -7.02 9.61 -15.03
N LEU A 227 -5.72 9.31 -14.93
CA LEU A 227 -4.80 10.05 -14.05
C LEU A 227 -4.62 11.51 -14.49
N SER A 228 -4.64 11.78 -15.81
CA SER A 228 -4.57 13.15 -16.33
C SER A 228 -5.83 13.94 -15.95
N GLU A 229 -7.00 13.31 -16.04
CA GLU A 229 -8.28 13.92 -15.69
C GLU A 229 -8.37 14.21 -14.18
N MET A 230 -7.79 13.35 -13.32
CA MET A 230 -7.68 13.63 -11.88
C MET A 230 -6.94 14.96 -11.60
N LEU A 231 -5.95 15.32 -12.42
CA LEU A 231 -5.18 16.56 -12.29
C LEU A 231 -5.82 17.76 -13.01
N HIS A 232 -6.95 17.56 -13.70
CA HIS A 232 -7.53 18.59 -14.55
C HIS A 232 -8.06 19.77 -13.71
N PRO A 233 -7.88 21.04 -14.13
CA PRO A 233 -8.28 22.22 -13.33
C PRO A 233 -9.78 22.31 -12.99
N VAL A 234 -10.63 21.64 -13.77
CA VAL A 234 -12.08 21.53 -13.49
C VAL A 234 -12.37 20.53 -12.38
N VAL A 235 -11.52 19.52 -12.20
CA VAL A 235 -11.63 18.45 -11.20
C VAL A 235 -10.98 18.89 -9.88
N ARG A 236 -9.81 19.52 -9.95
CA ARG A 236 -9.07 20.03 -8.79
C ARG A 236 -8.59 21.45 -9.03
N THR A 237 -8.84 22.33 -8.07
CA THR A 237 -8.46 23.76 -8.14
C THR A 237 -7.23 24.10 -7.31
N ASP A 238 -6.82 23.24 -6.37
CA ASP A 238 -5.62 23.44 -5.55
C ASP A 238 -4.36 23.00 -6.31
N GLU A 239 -3.52 23.97 -6.71
CA GLU A 239 -2.28 23.71 -7.44
C GLU A 239 -1.25 22.91 -6.61
N GLY A 240 -1.25 23.07 -5.28
CA GLY A 240 -0.38 22.31 -4.39
C GLY A 240 -0.78 20.84 -4.29
N GLU A 241 -2.08 20.55 -4.31
CA GLU A 241 -2.60 19.18 -4.39
C GLU A 241 -2.27 18.54 -5.76
N VAL A 242 -2.52 19.27 -6.85
CA VAL A 242 -2.20 18.83 -8.21
C VAL A 242 -0.70 18.51 -8.35
N GLN A 243 0.18 19.35 -7.79
CA GLN A 243 1.62 19.12 -7.85
C GLN A 243 2.05 17.88 -7.07
N LYS A 244 1.48 17.65 -5.87
CA LYS A 244 1.75 16.44 -5.08
C LYS A 244 1.31 15.17 -5.82
N LEU A 245 0.11 15.18 -6.40
CA LEU A 245 -0.40 14.05 -7.17
C LEU A 245 0.40 13.82 -8.45
N LEU A 246 0.81 14.88 -9.14
CA LEU A 246 1.66 14.79 -10.32
C LEU A 246 3.02 14.16 -10.00
N GLU A 247 3.68 14.60 -8.93
CA GLU A 247 4.95 14.04 -8.46
C GLU A 247 4.79 12.56 -8.10
N PHE A 248 3.72 12.22 -7.39
CA PHE A 248 3.37 10.85 -7.05
C PHE A 248 3.16 9.99 -8.31
N PHE A 249 2.29 10.39 -9.24
CA PHE A 249 2.01 9.67 -10.47
C PHE A 249 3.29 9.49 -11.30
N ASN A 250 4.07 10.55 -11.50
CA ASN A 250 5.31 10.49 -12.26
C ASN A 250 6.39 9.64 -11.60
N SER A 251 6.45 9.58 -10.27
CA SER A 251 7.40 8.71 -9.55
C SER A 251 7.17 7.22 -9.83
N LEU A 252 5.91 6.84 -10.11
CA LEU A 252 5.52 5.47 -10.44
C LEU A 252 5.57 5.22 -11.95
N LEU A 253 4.97 6.10 -12.76
CA LEU A 253 4.92 5.98 -14.22
C LEU A 253 6.32 5.99 -14.86
N ALA A 254 7.28 6.75 -14.31
CA ALA A 254 8.63 6.85 -14.88
C ALA A 254 9.39 5.53 -14.89
N ARG A 255 9.01 4.59 -14.01
CA ARG A 255 9.60 3.24 -13.93
C ARG A 255 9.28 2.39 -15.15
N ASP A 256 8.12 2.65 -15.75
CA ASP A 256 7.63 1.97 -16.94
C ASP A 256 7.79 2.83 -18.21
N GLY A 257 8.56 3.93 -18.12
CA GLY A 257 8.85 4.81 -19.25
C GLY A 257 7.72 5.75 -19.62
N TYR A 258 6.85 6.13 -18.67
CA TYR A 258 5.78 7.11 -18.88
C TYR A 258 5.89 8.27 -17.89
N ALA A 259 5.35 9.42 -18.26
CA ALA A 259 5.13 10.54 -17.36
C ALA A 259 3.93 11.36 -17.83
N LEU A 260 3.16 11.89 -16.89
CA LEU A 260 2.23 12.99 -17.12
C LEU A 260 3.04 14.28 -17.27
N MET A 261 3.00 14.86 -18.46
CA MET A 261 3.69 16.10 -18.78
C MET A 261 2.67 17.18 -19.11
N PRO A 262 2.99 18.48 -18.91
CA PRO A 262 2.16 19.57 -19.42
C PRO A 262 1.91 19.38 -20.91
N VAL A 263 0.63 19.39 -21.31
CA VAL A 263 0.20 19.28 -22.71
C VAL A 263 -0.56 20.52 -23.17
N ASP A 264 -1.25 21.20 -22.25
CA ASP A 264 -2.02 22.40 -22.54
C ASP A 264 -2.18 23.27 -21.29
N SER A 265 -2.87 24.40 -21.41
CA SER A 265 -3.27 25.24 -20.28
C SER A 265 -4.65 25.85 -20.50
N ILE A 266 -5.48 25.90 -19.46
CA ILE A 266 -6.80 26.51 -19.48
C ILE A 266 -6.82 27.65 -18.47
N SER A 267 -7.03 28.88 -18.94
CA SER A 267 -7.05 30.09 -18.09
C SER A 267 -5.83 30.24 -17.16
N GLY A 268 -4.65 29.81 -17.61
CA GLY A 268 -3.40 29.84 -16.85
C GLY A 268 -3.10 28.60 -16.02
N TYR A 269 -4.06 27.67 -15.86
CA TYR A 269 -3.86 26.41 -15.16
C TYR A 269 -3.38 25.32 -16.11
N THR A 270 -2.40 24.53 -15.67
CA THR A 270 -1.76 23.49 -16.51
C THR A 270 -2.65 22.26 -16.66
N VAL A 271 -2.78 21.76 -17.88
CA VAL A 271 -3.40 20.46 -18.19
C VAL A 271 -2.29 19.46 -18.51
N TYR A 272 -2.35 18.29 -17.88
CA TYR A 272 -1.36 17.23 -18.01
C TYR A 272 -1.84 16.11 -18.91
N GLY A 273 -0.91 15.43 -19.58
CA GLY A 273 -1.18 14.29 -20.44
C GLY A 273 -0.07 13.25 -20.40
N GLY A 274 -0.43 11.98 -20.46
CA GLY A 274 0.53 10.87 -20.45
C GLY A 274 1.37 10.80 -21.72
N LYS A 275 2.70 10.81 -21.56
CA LYS A 275 3.69 10.68 -22.63
C LYS A 275 4.75 9.66 -22.26
N ARG A 276 5.34 9.03 -23.27
CA ARG A 276 6.52 8.17 -23.07
C ARG A 276 7.75 9.02 -22.83
N ILE A 277 8.57 8.59 -21.89
CA ILE A 277 9.87 9.18 -21.57
C ILE A 277 10.96 8.10 -21.61
N PRO A 278 12.20 8.45 -22.00
CA PRO A 278 13.33 7.54 -21.87
C PRO A 278 13.48 7.11 -20.40
N VAL A 279 13.59 5.81 -20.15
CA VAL A 279 13.87 5.29 -18.80
C VAL A 279 15.23 5.84 -18.37
N GLN A 280 15.25 6.73 -17.37
CA GLN A 280 16.50 7.34 -16.91
C GLN A 280 17.42 6.27 -16.32
N ALA A 281 18.62 6.14 -16.88
CA ALA A 281 19.70 5.39 -16.25
C ALA A 281 20.03 6.03 -14.89
N ARG A 282 20.09 5.21 -13.82
CA ARG A 282 20.34 5.67 -12.44
C ARG A 282 21.61 6.54 -12.33
N PRO A 283 21.55 7.71 -11.67
CA PRO A 283 22.75 8.48 -11.37
C PRO A 283 23.56 7.84 -10.24
N MET A 284 24.88 7.68 -10.44
CA MET A 284 25.85 7.37 -9.39
C MET A 284 26.08 8.61 -8.53
N VAL A 285 25.79 8.54 -7.22
CA VAL A 285 26.11 9.63 -6.28
C VAL A 285 27.51 9.42 -5.70
N PRO A 286 28.40 10.44 -5.72
CA PRO A 286 29.77 10.35 -5.22
C PRO A 286 29.84 10.45 -3.69
N THR A 287 30.70 9.63 -3.10
CA THR A 287 30.92 9.50 -1.66
C THR A 287 31.76 10.64 -1.10
N LYS A 288 31.22 11.39 -0.12
CA LYS A 288 31.98 12.01 0.97
C LYS A 288 31.04 12.52 2.06
N ARG A 289 31.18 11.98 3.28
CA ARG A 289 30.79 12.64 4.54
C ARG A 289 31.77 12.29 5.66
N PRO A 290 31.95 13.17 6.67
CA PRO A 290 32.93 13.00 7.75
C PRO A 290 32.42 12.12 8.90
N LEU A 291 33.36 11.48 9.58
CA LEU A 291 33.14 10.59 10.73
C LEU A 291 32.64 11.34 11.97
N VAL A 292 31.55 10.85 12.57
CA VAL A 292 31.20 11.12 13.97
C VAL A 292 31.31 9.80 14.75
N ARG A 293 32.13 9.80 15.80
CA ARG A 293 32.29 8.67 16.74
C ARG A 293 31.15 8.68 17.75
N ALA A 294 30.39 7.59 17.82
CA ALA A 294 29.57 7.27 18.99
C ALA A 294 30.35 6.31 19.91
N SER A 295 30.31 6.58 21.21
CA SER A 295 31.05 5.89 22.27
C SER A 295 30.29 4.69 22.84
N ALA A 296 30.94 3.53 22.93
CA ALA A 296 30.45 2.34 23.64
C ALA A 296 30.66 2.42 25.17
N PRO A 297 29.82 1.76 25.99
CA PRO A 297 29.90 1.81 27.45
C PRO A 297 31.04 0.93 28.00
N LYS A 298 31.67 1.40 29.10
CA LYS A 298 32.77 0.74 29.81
C LYS A 298 32.26 -0.27 30.85
N GLY A 299 32.76 -1.51 30.82
CA GLY A 299 32.63 -2.47 31.92
C GLY A 299 33.20 -3.84 31.55
N THR A 300 34.14 -4.34 32.37
CA THR A 300 34.98 -5.56 32.27
C THR A 300 35.95 -5.60 31.07
N ALA A 301 37.23 -5.86 31.36
CA ALA A 301 38.20 -6.14 30.30
C ALA A 301 37.73 -7.41 29.58
N ASN A 302 37.25 -7.26 28.35
CA ASN A 302 36.79 -8.38 27.56
C ASN A 302 37.97 -9.35 27.40
N LEU A 303 37.87 -10.55 27.97
CA LEU A 303 38.93 -11.56 27.92
C LEU A 303 39.33 -11.88 26.48
N TYR A 304 38.42 -11.70 25.52
CA TYR A 304 38.68 -11.87 24.10
C TYR A 304 39.50 -10.72 23.48
N ASP A 305 39.51 -9.53 24.08
CA ASP A 305 40.43 -8.45 23.66
C ASP A 305 41.89 -8.82 24.00
N LEU A 306 42.12 -9.57 25.09
CA LEU A 306 43.46 -10.11 25.40
C LEU A 306 43.91 -11.15 24.37
N VAL A 307 43.01 -12.04 23.95
CA VAL A 307 43.27 -13.01 22.88
C VAL A 307 43.62 -12.26 21.59
N ARG A 308 42.80 -11.26 21.20
CA ARG A 308 43.03 -10.45 20.00
C ARG A 308 44.35 -9.68 20.05
N ALA A 309 44.72 -9.12 21.21
CA ALA A 309 45.97 -8.39 21.40
C ALA A 309 47.21 -9.28 21.29
N GLN A 310 47.07 -10.58 21.56
CA GLN A 310 48.15 -11.58 21.50
C GLN A 310 48.05 -12.52 20.30
N ALA A 311 47.10 -12.28 19.40
CA ALA A 311 46.90 -13.05 18.18
C ALA A 311 48.14 -12.98 17.28
N ARG A 312 48.68 -14.14 16.91
CA ARG A 312 49.86 -14.27 16.04
C ARG A 312 49.59 -15.02 14.74
N GLY A 313 48.37 -15.54 14.55
CA GLY A 313 48.07 -16.40 13.41
C GLY A 313 48.75 -17.77 13.48
N GLU A 314 49.16 -18.21 14.67
CA GLU A 314 49.90 -19.46 14.87
C GLU A 314 49.03 -20.54 15.53
N ARG A 315 48.76 -21.65 14.82
CA ARG A 315 47.92 -22.75 15.34
C ARG A 315 48.44 -23.34 16.66
N ARG A 316 49.76 -23.29 16.90
CA ARG A 316 50.39 -23.82 18.12
C ARG A 316 49.98 -23.07 19.39
N ASP A 317 49.46 -21.85 19.26
CA ASP A 317 48.97 -21.03 20.38
C ASP A 317 47.62 -21.54 20.90
N TYR A 318 46.98 -22.46 20.19
CA TYR A 318 45.68 -23.01 20.55
C TYR A 318 45.79 -24.49 20.87
N ARG A 319 45.32 -24.87 22.07
CA ARG A 319 45.12 -26.25 22.47
C ARG A 319 43.68 -26.63 22.19
N LEU A 320 43.47 -27.39 21.12
CA LEU A 320 42.14 -27.87 20.70
C LEU A 320 41.77 -29.14 21.47
N ASP A 321 40.48 -29.32 21.72
CA ASP A 321 39.92 -30.58 22.18
C ASP A 321 40.11 -31.70 21.13
N ARG A 322 39.99 -32.95 21.60
CA ARG A 322 40.27 -34.15 20.77
C ARG A 322 39.27 -34.34 19.63
N LEU A 323 38.02 -33.99 19.85
CA LEU A 323 36.93 -34.11 18.88
C LEU A 323 36.35 -32.71 18.62
N PRO A 324 35.86 -32.44 17.40
CA PRO A 324 35.10 -31.23 17.13
C PRO A 324 33.75 -31.27 17.87
N ASN A 325 33.17 -30.10 18.10
CA ASN A 325 31.85 -29.97 18.72
C ASN A 325 30.73 -30.48 17.80
N GLU A 326 30.96 -30.52 16.48
CA GLU A 326 30.02 -31.00 15.47
C GLU A 326 30.76 -31.82 14.40
N GLU A 327 30.17 -32.94 13.97
CA GLU A 327 30.65 -33.77 12.86
C GLU A 327 29.79 -33.54 11.61
N GLY A 328 30.37 -32.93 10.57
CA GLY A 328 29.73 -32.73 9.26
C GLY A 328 29.70 -31.26 8.81
N GLY A 329 29.89 -31.02 7.51
CA GLY A 329 29.84 -29.68 6.90
C GLY A 329 31.17 -29.16 6.33
N GLN A 330 31.16 -27.90 5.87
CA GLN A 330 32.30 -27.25 5.18
C GLN A 330 33.47 -26.89 6.13
N ALA A 331 33.24 -26.90 7.45
CA ALA A 331 34.22 -26.61 8.49
C ALA A 331 33.93 -27.39 9.78
N GLN A 332 34.97 -27.64 10.57
CA GLN A 332 34.93 -28.23 11.91
C GLN A 332 35.15 -27.15 12.96
N ILE A 333 34.29 -27.10 13.98
CA ILE A 333 34.46 -26.22 15.14
C ILE A 333 35.03 -27.03 16.30
N PHE A 334 36.12 -26.56 16.87
CA PHE A 334 36.73 -27.14 18.06
C PHE A 334 36.62 -26.15 19.21
N ARG A 335 36.22 -26.62 20.38
CA ARG A 335 36.58 -25.95 21.62
C ARG A 335 38.10 -25.92 21.77
N ALA A 336 38.65 -24.77 22.08
CA ALA A 336 40.09 -24.58 22.21
C ALA A 336 40.43 -23.62 23.34
N ILE A 337 41.61 -23.77 23.90
CA ILE A 337 42.19 -22.82 24.87
C ILE A 337 43.33 -22.07 24.19
N HIS A 338 43.28 -20.74 24.20
CA HIS A 338 44.39 -19.88 23.79
C HIS A 338 45.46 -19.90 24.88
N LYS A 339 46.56 -20.63 24.66
CA LYS A 339 47.59 -20.91 25.68
C LYS A 339 48.19 -19.68 26.34
N PRO A 340 48.47 -18.56 25.64
CA PRO A 340 49.04 -17.37 26.26
C PRO A 340 48.13 -16.69 27.29
N THR A 341 46.80 -16.75 27.10
CA THR A 341 45.82 -16.05 27.96
C THR A 341 44.97 -17.00 28.80
N ASP A 342 45.06 -18.31 28.56
CA ASP A 342 44.21 -19.37 29.13
C ASP A 342 42.70 -19.15 28.92
N VAL A 343 42.33 -18.40 27.88
CA VAL A 343 40.94 -18.11 27.53
C VAL A 343 40.39 -19.18 26.61
N GLU A 344 39.17 -19.64 26.91
CA GLU A 344 38.41 -20.56 26.05
C GLU A 344 37.85 -19.85 24.83
N VAL A 345 38.00 -20.47 23.66
CA VAL A 345 37.62 -19.91 22.35
C VAL A 345 37.06 -21.01 21.45
N ALA A 346 36.31 -20.61 20.42
CA ALA A 346 35.90 -21.49 19.33
C ALA A 346 36.91 -21.40 18.17
N PHE A 347 37.48 -22.54 17.79
CA PHE A 347 38.45 -22.67 16.71
C PHE A 347 37.79 -23.33 15.49
N LYS A 348 37.55 -22.56 14.43
CA LYS A 348 36.95 -23.03 13.18
C LYS A 348 38.05 -23.41 12.19
N ARG A 349 38.08 -24.67 11.77
CA ARG A 349 39.03 -25.22 10.78
C ARG A 349 38.29 -25.78 9.57
N ARG A 350 38.68 -25.42 8.35
CA ARG A 350 38.05 -25.93 7.13
C ARG A 350 38.58 -27.32 6.73
N ASN A 351 37.72 -28.14 6.13
CA ASN A 351 38.06 -29.47 5.59
C ASN A 351 38.53 -29.31 4.12
N SER A 352 39.82 -29.27 3.80
CA SER A 352 40.29 -28.97 2.43
C SER A 352 40.43 -30.20 1.52
N GLN A 353 40.04 -30.10 0.23
CA GLN A 353 40.86 -30.65 -0.90
C GLN A 353 40.50 -30.25 -2.36
N ARG A 354 39.50 -29.40 -2.65
CA ARG A 354 39.29 -28.86 -4.01
C ARG A 354 39.00 -27.35 -3.92
N ASP A 355 39.63 -26.53 -4.78
CA ASP A 355 39.81 -25.07 -4.68
C ASP A 355 38.67 -24.21 -4.08
N THR A 356 39.05 -23.05 -3.49
CA THR A 356 38.27 -21.94 -2.84
C THR A 356 38.28 -21.72 -1.30
N PRO A 357 38.96 -22.49 -0.42
CA PRO A 357 38.97 -22.23 1.03
C PRO A 357 39.51 -20.85 1.45
N ALA A 358 40.60 -20.40 0.84
CA ALA A 358 41.25 -19.13 1.19
C ALA A 358 40.42 -17.91 0.78
N ALA A 359 39.67 -17.97 -0.33
CA ALA A 359 38.86 -16.85 -0.80
C ALA A 359 37.65 -16.57 0.10
N ARG A 360 37.00 -17.63 0.63
CA ARG A 360 35.89 -17.49 1.59
C ARG A 360 36.41 -16.97 2.94
N MET A 361 37.54 -17.47 3.43
CA MET A 361 38.16 -16.98 4.67
C MET A 361 38.64 -15.53 4.56
N ARG A 362 39.20 -15.11 3.41
CA ARG A 362 39.52 -13.70 3.17
C ARG A 362 38.28 -12.81 3.24
N ARG A 363 37.11 -13.27 2.79
CA ARG A 363 35.86 -12.49 2.92
C ARG A 363 35.42 -12.34 4.37
N GLU A 364 35.51 -13.40 5.18
CA GLU A 364 35.23 -13.33 6.61
C GLU A 364 36.16 -12.33 7.32
N ILE A 365 37.44 -12.28 6.92
CA ILE A 365 38.41 -11.29 7.44
C ILE A 365 38.08 -9.87 6.92
N GLU A 366 37.79 -9.70 5.63
CA GLU A 366 37.44 -8.39 5.03
C GLU A 366 36.22 -7.77 5.72
N ILE A 367 35.13 -8.53 5.90
CA ILE A 367 33.94 -8.00 6.55
C ILE A 367 34.13 -7.74 8.04
N SER A 368 35.06 -8.45 8.70
CA SER A 368 35.40 -8.18 10.10
C SER A 368 35.98 -6.77 10.30
N GLN A 369 36.59 -6.19 9.27
CA GLN A 369 37.06 -4.80 9.31
C GLN A 369 35.91 -3.79 9.31
N LEU A 370 34.78 -4.13 8.67
CA LEU A 370 33.58 -3.31 8.62
C LEU A 370 32.72 -3.51 9.87
N LEU A 371 32.44 -4.77 10.23
CA LEU A 371 31.46 -5.12 11.27
C LEU A 371 32.08 -5.45 12.62
N GLY A 372 33.41 -5.45 12.76
CA GLY A 372 34.11 -5.98 13.94
C GLY A 372 33.76 -5.32 15.28
N GLN A 373 33.20 -4.11 15.27
CA GLN A 373 32.71 -3.39 16.45
C GLN A 373 31.18 -3.44 16.62
N HIS A 374 30.46 -4.05 15.68
CA HIS A 374 29.01 -4.11 15.69
C HIS A 374 28.50 -5.09 16.76
N ALA A 375 27.50 -4.66 17.54
CA ALA A 375 26.97 -5.43 18.67
C ALA A 375 26.27 -6.74 18.26
N HIS A 376 25.92 -6.93 16.99
CA HIS A 376 25.28 -8.17 16.52
C HIS A 376 26.14 -8.93 15.49
N TYR A 377 27.43 -8.62 15.41
CA TYR A 377 28.42 -9.37 14.62
C TYR A 377 29.23 -10.34 15.51
N MET A 378 29.50 -11.56 15.04
CA MET A 378 30.42 -12.48 15.71
C MET A 378 31.88 -12.13 15.36
N PRO A 379 32.69 -11.64 16.31
CA PRO A 379 34.02 -11.13 16.00
C PRO A 379 35.03 -12.25 15.74
N ILE A 380 35.99 -11.94 14.85
CA ILE A 380 37.22 -12.73 14.69
C ILE A 380 38.26 -12.23 15.69
N LEU A 381 38.90 -13.16 16.39
CA LEU A 381 39.96 -12.89 17.38
C LEU A 381 41.35 -13.12 16.79
N ASP A 382 41.51 -14.21 16.04
CA ASP A 382 42.75 -14.58 15.36
C ASP A 382 42.40 -15.40 14.12
N SER A 383 43.29 -15.45 13.13
CA SER A 383 43.07 -16.24 11.93
C SER A 383 44.36 -16.53 11.19
N ASN A 384 44.35 -17.60 10.41
CA ASN A 384 45.37 -17.87 9.41
C ASN A 384 44.68 -18.33 8.11
N PRO A 385 44.55 -17.44 7.12
CA PRO A 385 43.87 -17.75 5.86
C PRO A 385 44.63 -18.73 4.97
N VAL A 386 45.94 -18.90 5.18
CA VAL A 386 46.78 -19.87 4.44
C VAL A 386 46.50 -21.28 4.92
N ASP A 387 46.49 -21.46 6.25
CA ASP A 387 46.22 -22.75 6.89
C ASP A 387 44.72 -23.04 7.07
N GLY A 388 43.84 -22.10 6.65
CA GLY A 388 42.41 -22.31 6.54
C GLY A 388 41.67 -22.41 7.87
N TRP A 389 42.07 -21.62 8.88
CA TRP A 389 41.39 -21.56 10.17
C TRP A 389 41.20 -20.14 10.72
N LEU A 390 40.21 -19.97 11.59
CA LEU A 390 39.93 -18.75 12.35
C LEU A 390 39.50 -19.07 13.78
N VAL A 391 39.60 -18.07 14.65
CA VAL A 391 39.23 -18.14 16.06
C VAL A 391 38.22 -17.05 16.37
N MET A 392 37.18 -17.41 17.12
CA MET A 392 36.10 -16.52 17.56
C MET A 392 35.75 -16.80 19.03
N PRO A 393 35.03 -15.89 19.71
CA PRO A 393 34.50 -16.16 21.04
C PRO A 393 33.73 -17.47 21.12
N MET A 394 33.75 -18.10 22.28
CA MET A 394 32.85 -19.23 22.54
C MET A 394 31.44 -18.69 22.80
N ALA A 395 30.50 -19.05 21.92
CA ALA A 395 29.08 -18.73 22.08
C ALA A 395 28.44 -19.61 23.16
N GLN A 396 27.44 -19.09 23.87
CA GLN A 396 26.70 -19.88 24.87
C GLN A 396 25.76 -20.89 24.23
N ALA A 397 25.18 -20.55 23.06
CA ALA A 397 24.27 -21.42 22.33
C ALA A 397 24.08 -20.94 20.88
N THR A 398 23.58 -21.81 20.01
CA THR A 398 22.99 -21.42 18.72
C THR A 398 21.49 -21.11 18.87
N ALA A 399 20.89 -20.45 17.88
CA ALA A 399 19.43 -20.29 17.84
C ALA A 399 18.72 -21.66 17.80
N GLU A 400 19.29 -22.66 17.12
CA GLU A 400 18.78 -24.04 17.08
C GLU A 400 18.63 -24.64 18.48
N GLN A 401 19.65 -24.48 19.32
CA GLN A 401 19.65 -24.95 20.71
C GLN A 401 18.66 -24.20 21.62
N ARG A 402 18.23 -23.00 21.20
CA ARG A 402 17.30 -22.13 21.94
C ARG A 402 15.92 -22.05 21.30
N ARG A 403 15.62 -22.90 20.32
CA ARG A 403 14.37 -22.86 19.55
C ARG A 403 13.12 -22.78 20.42
N ASP A 404 13.06 -23.55 21.50
CA ASP A 404 11.88 -23.59 22.37
C ASP A 404 11.61 -22.23 23.06
N SER A 405 12.66 -21.45 23.34
CA SER A 405 12.51 -20.09 23.87
C SER A 405 12.09 -19.06 22.80
N LEU A 406 12.34 -19.34 21.52
CA LEU A 406 11.96 -18.47 20.40
C LEU A 406 10.48 -18.57 20.02
N GLY A 407 9.70 -19.41 20.70
CA GLY A 407 8.23 -19.36 20.64
C GLY A 407 7.65 -18.14 21.37
N ASP A 408 8.39 -17.55 22.31
CA ASP A 408 8.02 -16.29 22.97
C ASP A 408 8.17 -15.11 21.99
N PRO A 409 7.12 -14.33 21.71
CA PRO A 409 7.17 -13.17 20.83
C PRO A 409 8.27 -12.15 21.18
N VAL A 410 8.56 -11.97 22.48
CA VAL A 410 9.59 -11.01 22.93
C VAL A 410 10.98 -11.50 22.56
N GLN A 411 11.27 -12.78 22.80
CA GLN A 411 12.57 -13.40 22.47
C GLN A 411 12.77 -13.48 20.95
N LEU A 412 11.71 -13.83 20.22
CA LEU A 412 11.74 -13.86 18.76
C LEU A 412 12.01 -12.48 18.18
N ARG A 413 11.32 -11.44 18.68
CA ARG A 413 11.55 -10.06 18.25
C ARG A 413 13.00 -9.63 18.52
N ALA A 414 13.52 -9.90 19.71
CA ALA A 414 14.90 -9.56 20.07
C ALA A 414 15.93 -10.22 19.13
N LEU A 415 15.69 -11.47 18.72
CA LEU A 415 16.52 -12.15 17.72
C LEU A 415 16.41 -11.49 16.36
N VAL A 416 15.19 -11.22 15.87
CA VAL A 416 14.97 -10.63 14.54
C VAL A 416 15.57 -9.23 14.44
N GLU A 417 15.38 -8.38 15.47
CA GLU A 417 15.99 -7.04 15.53
C GLU A 417 17.53 -7.12 15.49
N ALA A 418 18.14 -8.05 16.24
CA ALA A 418 19.59 -8.24 16.20
C ALA A 418 20.12 -8.61 14.80
N LEU A 419 19.39 -9.44 14.05
CA LEU A 419 19.74 -9.76 12.66
C LEU A 419 19.59 -8.54 11.75
N MET A 420 18.47 -7.83 11.88
CA MET A 420 18.20 -6.62 11.10
C MET A 420 19.31 -5.59 11.31
N ASP A 421 19.70 -5.31 12.55
CA ASP A 421 20.70 -4.29 12.86
C ASP A 421 22.07 -4.57 12.20
N VAL A 422 22.58 -5.81 12.27
CA VAL A 422 23.87 -6.15 11.64
C VAL A 422 23.78 -6.21 10.12
N LEU A 423 22.66 -6.71 9.58
CA LEU A 423 22.45 -6.80 8.13
C LEU A 423 22.25 -5.43 7.51
N GLU A 424 21.61 -4.49 8.19
CA GLU A 424 21.42 -3.12 7.72
C GLU A 424 22.76 -2.43 7.45
N LEU A 425 23.70 -2.51 8.40
CA LEU A 425 25.04 -1.96 8.22
C LEU A 425 25.81 -2.65 7.09
N ALA A 426 25.69 -3.98 6.98
CA ALA A 426 26.31 -4.74 5.89
C ALA A 426 25.75 -4.34 4.52
N HIS A 427 24.42 -4.26 4.41
CA HIS A 427 23.69 -3.92 3.17
C HIS A 427 23.98 -2.49 2.72
N ALA A 428 24.13 -1.55 3.65
CA ALA A 428 24.54 -0.17 3.36
C ALA A 428 25.93 -0.08 2.69
N HIS A 429 26.76 -1.11 2.82
CA HIS A 429 28.06 -1.24 2.18
C HIS A 429 28.08 -2.31 1.07
N ASP A 430 26.91 -2.69 0.55
CA ASP A 430 26.72 -3.71 -0.50
C ASP A 430 27.20 -5.13 -0.14
N TRP A 431 27.37 -5.45 1.15
CA TRP A 431 27.64 -6.81 1.62
C TRP A 431 26.33 -7.56 1.86
N LEU A 432 26.22 -8.80 1.36
CA LEU A 432 25.05 -9.68 1.56
C LEU A 432 25.47 -10.97 2.26
N HIS A 433 24.76 -11.40 3.30
CA HIS A 433 25.12 -12.57 4.10
C HIS A 433 24.96 -13.89 3.31
N ARG A 434 23.79 -14.09 2.68
CA ARG A 434 23.37 -15.20 1.81
C ARG A 434 23.20 -16.56 2.47
N ASP A 435 23.54 -16.69 3.75
CA ASP A 435 23.35 -17.92 4.52
C ASP A 435 22.74 -17.65 5.90
N VAL A 436 21.70 -16.81 5.96
CA VAL A 436 20.97 -16.54 7.21
C VAL A 436 20.17 -17.79 7.60
N LYS A 437 20.56 -18.44 8.69
CA LYS A 437 19.93 -19.67 9.22
C LYS A 437 20.18 -19.83 10.73
N PRO A 438 19.38 -20.65 11.43
CA PRO A 438 19.48 -20.82 12.88
C PRO A 438 20.88 -21.21 13.41
N SER A 439 21.61 -22.10 12.75
CA SER A 439 22.98 -22.51 13.14
C SER A 439 24.04 -21.40 13.03
N ASN A 440 23.80 -20.36 12.22
CA ASN A 440 24.70 -19.21 12.08
C ASN A 440 24.36 -18.07 13.06
N ILE A 441 23.28 -18.21 13.83
CA ILE A 441 22.81 -17.21 14.78
C ILE A 441 23.23 -17.67 16.18
N LEU A 442 24.18 -16.97 16.77
CA LEU A 442 24.88 -17.37 17.98
C LEU A 442 24.56 -16.43 19.13
N LEU A 443 24.23 -16.98 20.29
CA LEU A 443 24.10 -16.24 21.54
C LEU A 443 25.49 -16.05 22.14
N LEU A 444 25.96 -14.81 22.21
CA LEU A 444 27.24 -14.42 22.81
C LEU A 444 26.95 -13.34 23.85
N ASP A 445 27.45 -13.45 25.08
CA ASP A 445 27.21 -12.48 26.16
C ASP A 445 25.72 -12.05 26.30
N ASN A 446 24.78 -13.01 26.19
CA ASN A 446 23.32 -12.77 26.21
C ASN A 446 22.77 -11.86 25.09
N ARG A 447 23.52 -11.66 24.00
CA ARG A 447 23.06 -10.97 22.79
C ARG A 447 23.16 -11.90 21.58
N TRP A 448 22.20 -11.79 20.67
CA TRP A 448 22.25 -12.51 19.40
C TRP A 448 23.29 -11.89 18.47
N THR A 449 24.09 -12.74 17.84
CA THR A 449 25.13 -12.35 16.89
C THR A 449 25.06 -13.22 15.64
N LEU A 450 25.37 -12.65 14.49
CA LEU A 450 25.40 -13.36 13.21
C LEU A 450 26.83 -13.74 12.83
N ALA A 451 27.04 -15.04 12.60
CA ALA A 451 28.32 -15.65 12.24
C ALA A 451 28.29 -16.23 10.81
N ASP A 452 29.46 -16.66 10.33
CA ASP A 452 29.69 -17.31 9.03
C ASP A 452 29.40 -16.47 7.78
N TRP A 453 30.19 -15.41 7.62
CA TRP A 453 30.15 -14.51 6.46
C TRP A 453 30.96 -15.05 5.25
N GLY A 454 31.17 -16.36 5.16
CA GLY A 454 32.01 -16.99 4.12
C GLY A 454 31.43 -16.95 2.70
N ILE A 455 30.12 -16.68 2.57
CA ILE A 455 29.35 -16.73 1.31
C ILE A 455 29.11 -15.32 0.72
N VAL A 456 29.68 -14.28 1.32
CA VAL A 456 29.37 -12.89 0.97
C VAL A 456 29.89 -12.46 -0.42
N ARG A 457 29.16 -11.54 -1.05
CA ARG A 457 29.53 -10.81 -2.27
C ARG A 457 30.09 -9.42 -1.98
N ARG A 458 31.10 -9.00 -2.77
CA ARG A 458 31.70 -7.65 -2.76
C ARG A 458 30.81 -6.61 -3.47
N PRO A 459 30.98 -5.30 -3.17
CA PRO A 459 30.29 -4.21 -3.85
C PRO A 459 30.36 -4.25 -5.38
N ARG A 460 29.36 -3.65 -6.04
CA ARG A 460 29.28 -3.60 -7.51
C ARG A 460 30.53 -2.92 -8.09
N GLY A 461 31.18 -3.56 -9.06
CA GLY A 461 32.36 -3.02 -9.78
C GLY A 461 33.72 -3.69 -9.49
N GLN A 462 33.80 -4.67 -8.58
CA GLN A 462 35.08 -5.32 -8.22
C GLN A 462 35.01 -6.86 -8.16
N THR A 463 34.35 -7.53 -9.13
CA THR A 463 34.27 -9.00 -9.16
C THR A 463 35.09 -9.60 -10.30
N THR A 464 36.08 -10.44 -9.95
CA THR A 464 36.79 -11.32 -10.90
C THR A 464 36.01 -12.60 -11.17
N GLN A 465 35.81 -12.85 -12.47
CA GLN A 465 35.39 -14.09 -13.16
C GLN A 465 34.02 -14.71 -12.83
N ALA A 466 33.10 -14.54 -13.77
CA ALA A 466 31.88 -15.33 -13.91
C ALA A 466 32.20 -16.74 -14.41
N GLY A 467 31.76 -17.79 -13.69
CA GLY A 467 31.72 -19.13 -14.29
C GLY A 467 31.80 -20.35 -13.37
N ARG A 468 32.25 -20.25 -12.11
CA ARG A 468 32.63 -21.45 -11.32
C ARG A 468 31.84 -21.78 -10.05
N THR A 469 30.84 -20.99 -9.67
CA THR A 469 30.16 -21.14 -8.35
C THR A 469 28.67 -21.40 -8.48
N ARG A 470 28.26 -22.36 -9.32
CA ARG A 470 26.83 -22.58 -9.64
C ARG A 470 26.13 -23.60 -8.73
N PHE A 471 26.81 -24.29 -7.83
CA PHE A 471 26.25 -25.44 -7.09
C PHE A 471 26.38 -25.44 -5.55
N GLU A 472 26.87 -24.39 -4.90
CA GLU A 472 27.09 -24.41 -3.43
C GLU A 472 26.87 -23.05 -2.71
N LEU A 473 25.83 -22.29 -3.05
CA LEU A 473 25.55 -21.03 -2.35
C LEU A 473 24.26 -21.14 -1.54
N GLY A 474 24.42 -21.17 -0.21
CA GLY A 474 23.33 -21.16 0.78
C GLY A 474 22.96 -22.55 1.32
N THR A 475 22.24 -22.56 2.44
CA THR A 475 21.72 -23.77 3.09
C THR A 475 20.32 -24.12 2.59
N GLU A 476 20.10 -25.41 2.31
CA GLU A 476 18.83 -25.94 1.83
C GLU A 476 17.66 -25.55 2.75
N GLY A 477 16.56 -25.05 2.16
CA GLY A 477 15.35 -24.63 2.88
C GLY A 477 15.36 -23.20 3.45
N PHE A 478 16.52 -22.70 3.90
CA PHE A 478 16.66 -21.31 4.42
C PHE A 478 17.11 -20.31 3.35
N ALA A 479 17.93 -20.75 2.40
CA ALA A 479 18.44 -19.89 1.34
C ALA A 479 17.35 -19.49 0.34
N ALA A 480 17.41 -18.23 -0.10
CA ALA A 480 16.50 -17.71 -1.10
C ALA A 480 16.65 -18.45 -2.45
N PRO A 481 15.56 -18.80 -3.16
CA PRO A 481 15.61 -19.59 -4.39
C PRO A 481 16.56 -19.04 -5.47
N GLU A 482 16.63 -17.72 -5.60
CA GLU A 482 17.50 -17.05 -6.58
C GLU A 482 19.00 -17.24 -6.33
N LEU A 483 19.41 -17.64 -5.12
CA LEU A 483 20.81 -17.95 -4.81
C LEU A 483 21.29 -19.22 -5.54
N PHE A 484 20.37 -20.10 -5.94
CA PHE A 484 20.69 -21.32 -6.70
C PHE A 484 20.67 -21.08 -8.23
N VAL A 485 19.98 -20.03 -8.70
CA VAL A 485 19.78 -19.76 -10.14
C VAL A 485 20.63 -18.59 -10.62
N ALA A 486 20.60 -17.47 -9.90
CA ALA A 486 21.20 -16.19 -10.28
C ALA A 486 21.85 -15.50 -9.07
N ALA A 487 22.73 -16.20 -8.36
CA ALA A 487 23.38 -15.71 -7.13
C ALA A 487 24.13 -14.36 -7.28
N HIS A 488 24.46 -13.96 -8.51
CA HIS A 488 25.12 -12.71 -8.84
C HIS A 488 24.15 -11.52 -9.00
N GLU A 489 22.84 -11.77 -9.00
CA GLU A 489 21.79 -10.74 -9.05
C GLU A 489 21.09 -10.56 -7.71
N ALA A 490 21.32 -11.46 -6.75
CA ALA A 490 20.77 -11.39 -5.41
C ALA A 490 21.04 -10.03 -4.72
N THR A 491 20.02 -9.55 -4.01
CA THR A 491 19.96 -8.28 -3.29
C THR A 491 19.73 -8.52 -1.78
N ALA A 492 19.52 -7.46 -1.00
CA ALA A 492 19.10 -7.53 0.41
C ALA A 492 17.88 -8.45 0.63
N ALA A 493 16.98 -8.53 -0.36
CA ALA A 493 15.80 -9.40 -0.34
C ALA A 493 16.11 -10.90 -0.18
N ALA A 494 17.36 -11.33 -0.47
CA ALA A 494 17.79 -12.70 -0.24
C ALA A 494 18.07 -12.97 1.26
N ASP A 495 18.64 -12.01 1.98
CA ASP A 495 18.87 -12.15 3.43
C ASP A 495 17.55 -12.02 4.20
N ILE A 496 16.68 -11.11 3.76
CA ILE A 496 15.31 -10.95 4.29
C ILE A 496 14.49 -12.24 4.15
N TYR A 497 14.64 -12.96 3.04
CA TYR A 497 14.04 -14.28 2.89
C TYR A 497 14.53 -15.25 3.97
N GLY A 498 15.83 -15.26 4.25
CA GLY A 498 16.41 -16.07 5.32
C GLY A 498 15.86 -15.69 6.70
N ILE A 499 15.69 -14.40 7.00
CA ILE A 499 15.03 -13.92 8.23
C ILE A 499 13.60 -14.46 8.31
N GLY A 500 12.82 -14.36 7.23
CA GLY A 500 11.45 -14.89 7.17
C GLY A 500 11.40 -16.41 7.41
N ARG A 501 12.35 -17.17 6.85
CA ARG A 501 12.48 -18.62 7.09
C ARG A 501 12.85 -18.94 8.54
N VAL A 502 13.71 -18.13 9.19
CA VAL A 502 14.03 -18.25 10.62
C VAL A 502 12.79 -17.99 11.49
N ILE A 503 11.99 -16.95 11.19
CA ILE A 503 10.73 -16.67 11.90
C ILE A 503 9.76 -17.85 11.77
N ALA A 504 9.56 -18.34 10.55
CA ALA A 504 8.68 -19.48 10.28
C ALA A 504 9.13 -20.74 11.04
N TRP A 505 10.42 -21.05 11.01
CA TRP A 505 11.01 -22.18 11.72
C TRP A 505 10.84 -22.06 13.23
N ALA A 506 11.10 -20.89 13.82
CA ALA A 506 10.97 -20.68 15.26
C ALA A 506 9.54 -20.96 15.73
N LEU A 507 8.55 -20.37 15.05
CA LEU A 507 7.14 -20.43 15.42
C LEU A 507 6.47 -21.78 15.10
N THR A 508 6.88 -22.47 14.03
CA THR A 508 6.29 -23.77 13.64
C THR A 508 7.01 -24.96 14.26
N GLY A 509 8.30 -24.82 14.55
CA GLY A 509 9.18 -25.93 14.97
C GLY A 509 9.55 -26.89 13.86
N GLN A 510 9.20 -26.57 12.61
CA GLN A 510 9.50 -27.38 11.46
C GLN A 510 10.67 -26.78 10.69
N TYR A 511 11.59 -27.62 10.22
CA TYR A 511 12.64 -27.19 9.32
C TYR A 511 12.06 -26.87 7.94
N PRO A 512 12.39 -25.71 7.34
CA PRO A 512 11.88 -25.35 6.02
C PRO A 512 12.46 -26.26 4.95
N GLN A 513 11.64 -26.59 3.94
CA GLN A 513 12.06 -27.34 2.76
C GLN A 513 12.12 -26.42 1.54
N MET A 514 12.99 -26.74 0.57
CA MET A 514 13.07 -25.98 -0.68
C MET A 514 11.73 -26.02 -1.42
N ASN A 515 11.30 -24.87 -1.94
CA ASN A 515 10.04 -24.69 -2.68
C ASN A 515 8.76 -25.08 -1.94
N VAL A 516 8.84 -25.40 -0.64
CA VAL A 516 7.67 -25.62 0.22
C VAL A 516 7.44 -24.37 1.07
N PRO A 517 6.27 -23.71 0.95
CA PRO A 517 5.91 -22.62 1.83
C PRO A 517 5.82 -23.11 3.28
N LEU A 518 6.53 -22.44 4.19
CA LEU A 518 6.39 -22.65 5.63
C LEU A 518 5.78 -21.37 6.21
N SER A 519 4.55 -21.45 6.68
CA SER A 519 3.83 -20.31 7.27
C SER A 519 3.59 -20.56 8.75
N PRO A 520 3.86 -19.58 9.63
CA PRO A 520 3.52 -19.69 11.04
C PRO A 520 1.99 -19.66 11.25
N PRO A 521 1.51 -20.02 12.46
CA PRO A 521 0.11 -19.90 12.84
C PRO A 521 -0.46 -18.48 12.61
N PRO A 522 -1.80 -18.30 12.55
CA PRO A 522 -2.42 -16.98 12.52
C PRO A 522 -1.88 -16.06 13.63
N GLY A 523 -1.53 -14.83 13.27
CA GLY A 523 -0.92 -13.86 14.16
C GLY A 523 -0.05 -12.84 13.40
N PRO A 524 0.52 -11.86 14.10
CA PRO A 524 1.24 -10.73 13.48
C PRO A 524 2.44 -11.19 12.62
N TRP A 525 3.14 -12.23 13.07
CA TRP A 525 4.29 -12.80 12.36
C TRP A 525 3.95 -13.52 11.04
N ARG A 526 2.69 -13.87 10.79
CA ARG A 526 2.28 -14.58 9.57
C ARG A 526 2.39 -13.72 8.33
N ASN A 527 1.91 -12.48 8.40
CA ASN A 527 2.00 -11.56 7.27
C ASN A 527 3.46 -11.15 7.00
N ILE A 528 4.22 -10.89 8.08
CA ILE A 528 5.67 -10.61 8.02
C ILE A 528 6.41 -11.74 7.30
N THR A 529 6.19 -12.98 7.73
CA THR A 529 6.82 -14.16 7.11
C THR A 529 6.45 -14.27 5.65
N ARG A 530 5.16 -14.16 5.30
CA ARG A 530 4.66 -14.27 3.94
C ARG A 530 5.33 -13.26 2.99
N LEU A 531 5.45 -12.01 3.42
CA LEU A 531 6.10 -10.95 2.63
C LEU A 531 7.61 -11.12 2.58
N ALA A 532 8.26 -11.55 3.66
CA ALA A 532 9.70 -11.81 3.67
C ALA A 532 10.08 -13.00 2.78
N THR A 533 9.28 -14.07 2.75
CA THR A 533 9.60 -15.33 2.04
C THR A 533 8.91 -15.48 0.67
N HIS A 534 8.45 -14.39 0.06
CA HIS A 534 7.77 -14.44 -1.24
C HIS A 534 8.66 -15.11 -2.32
N ALA A 535 8.09 -15.88 -3.26
CA ALA A 535 8.89 -16.58 -4.27
C ALA A 535 9.65 -15.60 -5.20
N ASP A 536 8.94 -14.62 -5.77
CA ASP A 536 9.55 -13.51 -6.53
C ASP A 536 10.30 -12.55 -5.59
N PRO A 537 11.63 -12.39 -5.73
CA PRO A 537 12.42 -11.47 -4.90
C PRO A 537 11.95 -10.02 -4.96
N ARG A 538 11.29 -9.59 -6.05
CA ARG A 538 10.80 -8.20 -6.23
C ARG A 538 9.54 -7.89 -5.44
N GLN A 539 8.80 -8.93 -5.03
CA GLN A 539 7.60 -8.82 -4.20
C GLN A 539 7.90 -9.05 -2.72
N ARG A 540 9.16 -9.39 -2.38
CA ARG A 540 9.60 -9.41 -0.99
C ARG A 540 9.74 -8.00 -0.44
N VAL A 541 9.87 -7.90 0.87
CA VAL A 541 10.39 -6.70 1.50
C VAL A 541 11.81 -6.42 0.96
N GLN A 542 12.07 -5.18 0.51
CA GLN A 542 13.25 -4.86 -0.30
C GLN A 542 14.45 -4.38 0.52
N SER A 543 14.21 -3.86 1.73
CA SER A 543 15.25 -3.37 2.63
C SER A 543 15.00 -3.78 4.08
N ILE A 544 16.03 -3.73 4.92
CA ILE A 544 15.89 -3.98 6.36
C ILE A 544 14.97 -2.93 7.01
N GLN A 545 15.04 -1.67 6.57
CA GLN A 545 14.17 -0.61 7.08
C GLN A 545 12.69 -0.90 6.78
N ASP A 546 12.37 -1.31 5.55
CA ASP A 546 11.00 -1.70 5.19
C ASP A 546 10.51 -2.90 6.03
N LEU A 547 11.42 -3.83 6.38
CA LEU A 547 11.10 -4.98 7.22
C LEU A 547 10.81 -4.56 8.66
N ARG A 548 11.59 -3.62 9.19
CA ARG A 548 11.38 -3.05 10.53
C ARG A 548 10.06 -2.29 10.61
N GLU A 549 9.72 -1.50 9.59
CA GLU A 549 8.43 -0.81 9.49
C GLU A 549 7.26 -1.78 9.40
N LEU A 550 7.38 -2.84 8.59
CA LEU A 550 6.41 -3.93 8.53
C LEU A 550 6.23 -4.60 9.90
N ILE A 551 7.32 -4.97 10.58
CA ILE A 551 7.28 -5.58 11.92
C ILE A 551 6.58 -4.63 12.89
N ASN A 552 6.96 -3.35 12.92
CA ASN A 552 6.32 -2.38 13.80
C ASN A 552 4.83 -2.23 13.52
N ARG A 553 4.42 -2.13 12.25
CA ARG A 553 3.00 -2.01 11.89
C ARG A 553 2.19 -3.23 12.32
N GLU A 554 2.71 -4.44 12.12
CA GLU A 554 1.96 -5.67 12.40
C GLU A 554 1.99 -6.06 13.88
N LEU A 555 3.04 -5.68 14.64
CA LEU A 555 3.15 -5.98 16.08
C LEU A 555 2.66 -4.85 16.99
N THR A 556 2.40 -3.65 16.47
CA THR A 556 1.74 -2.60 17.26
C THR A 556 0.25 -2.94 17.33
N GLU A 557 -0.27 -3.14 18.54
CA GLU A 557 -1.72 -3.28 18.73
C GLU A 557 -2.43 -2.06 18.11
N PRO A 558 -3.47 -2.24 17.28
CA PRO A 558 -4.23 -1.10 16.79
C PRO A 558 -4.80 -0.35 18.00
N ALA A 559 -4.60 0.97 18.03
CA ALA A 559 -5.15 1.81 19.08
C ALA A 559 -6.67 1.61 19.13
N GLU A 560 -7.21 1.46 20.34
CA GLU A 560 -8.65 1.35 20.56
C GLU A 560 -9.36 2.55 19.91
N PRO A 561 -10.40 2.35 19.08
CA PRO A 561 -11.10 3.46 18.44
C PRO A 561 -11.58 4.50 19.46
N PRO A 562 -11.52 5.82 19.15
CA PRO A 562 -11.98 6.86 20.08
C PRO A 562 -13.38 6.63 20.63
N SER A 563 -14.28 6.06 19.82
CA SER A 563 -15.64 5.70 20.22
C SER A 563 -15.72 4.62 21.31
N GLU A 564 -14.84 3.61 21.30
CA GLU A 564 -14.75 2.59 22.37
C GLU A 564 -14.08 3.16 23.63
N GLN A 565 -13.04 3.98 23.44
CA GLN A 565 -12.43 4.72 24.56
C GLN A 565 -13.47 5.60 25.27
N ALA A 566 -14.30 6.32 24.52
CA ALA A 566 -15.37 7.16 25.02
C ALA A 566 -16.43 6.35 25.78
N LYS A 567 -16.85 5.18 25.27
CA LYS A 567 -17.79 4.28 25.98
C LYS A 567 -17.25 3.89 27.35
N ARG A 568 -15.99 3.46 27.44
CA ARG A 568 -15.35 3.11 28.72
C ARG A 568 -15.25 4.29 29.67
N LEU A 569 -14.90 5.48 29.16
CA LEU A 569 -14.83 6.69 29.97
C LEU A 569 -16.21 7.12 30.48
N LEU A 570 -17.27 6.94 29.69
CA LEU A 570 -18.65 7.14 30.12
C LEU A 570 -19.07 6.14 31.21
N GLU A 571 -18.70 4.87 31.09
CA GLU A 571 -18.95 3.87 32.13
C GLU A 571 -18.26 4.23 33.45
N ARG A 572 -17.00 4.68 33.38
CA ARG A 572 -16.26 5.17 34.57
C ARG A 572 -16.89 6.44 35.15
N THR A 573 -17.36 7.35 34.30
CA THR A 573 -18.09 8.55 34.73
C THR A 573 -19.38 8.17 35.47
N ARG A 574 -20.13 7.18 34.97
CA ARG A 574 -21.33 6.64 35.65
C ARG A 574 -21.00 5.95 36.97
N ALA A 575 -19.80 5.35 37.07
CA ALA A 575 -19.29 4.77 38.32
C ALA A 575 -18.76 5.82 39.32
N GLY A 576 -18.78 7.11 38.97
CA GLY A 576 -18.38 8.20 39.86
C GLY A 576 -16.87 8.53 39.85
N ASP A 577 -16.13 8.12 38.83
CA ASP A 577 -14.72 8.45 38.68
C ASP A 577 -14.53 9.93 38.28
N PRO A 578 -13.92 10.78 39.13
CA PRO A 578 -13.78 12.21 38.86
C PRO A 578 -12.76 12.53 37.75
N ALA A 579 -11.84 11.61 37.43
CA ALA A 579 -10.86 11.82 36.36
C ALA A 579 -11.44 11.48 34.97
N ALA A 580 -12.46 10.62 34.94
CA ALA A 580 -13.02 10.12 33.67
C ALA A 580 -13.69 11.20 32.83
N VAL A 581 -14.32 12.20 33.47
CA VAL A 581 -14.95 13.33 32.77
C VAL A 581 -13.92 14.18 32.05
N GLY A 582 -12.81 14.52 32.72
CA GLY A 582 -11.73 15.30 32.10
C GLY A 582 -11.11 14.57 30.93
N SER A 583 -10.78 13.29 31.10
CA SER A 583 -10.24 12.46 30.01
C SER A 583 -11.21 12.27 28.86
N LEU A 584 -12.53 12.23 29.10
CA LEU A 584 -13.53 12.18 28.03
C LEU A 584 -13.58 13.50 27.26
N LEU A 585 -13.56 14.64 27.96
CA LEU A 585 -13.59 15.95 27.33
C LEU A 585 -12.31 16.24 26.53
N GLU A 586 -11.16 15.81 27.02
CA GLU A 586 -9.88 15.84 26.27
C GLU A 586 -9.96 14.95 25.03
N LEU A 587 -10.42 13.71 25.16
CA LEU A 587 -10.60 12.80 24.03
C LEU A 587 -11.52 13.40 22.94
N VAL A 588 -12.64 14.02 23.33
CA VAL A 588 -13.55 14.68 22.38
C VAL A 588 -12.87 15.88 21.71
N ALA A 589 -12.12 16.68 22.45
CA ALA A 589 -11.42 17.85 21.93
C ALA A 589 -10.25 17.50 20.98
N ASP A 590 -9.60 16.35 21.20
CA ASP A 590 -8.49 15.85 20.37
C ASP A 590 -8.98 15.18 19.06
N HIS A 591 -10.28 14.93 18.93
CA HIS A 591 -10.92 14.32 17.77
C HIS A 591 -12.08 15.19 17.22
N PRO A 592 -11.80 16.44 16.76
CA PRO A 592 -12.83 17.38 16.29
C PRO A 592 -13.61 16.90 15.05
N GLU A 593 -13.09 15.91 14.32
CA GLU A 593 -13.73 15.31 13.16
C GLU A 593 -14.78 14.24 13.50
N ASP A 594 -14.77 13.68 14.72
CA ASP A 594 -15.61 12.53 15.08
C ASP A 594 -17.01 12.94 15.54
N TYR A 595 -17.94 12.95 14.60
CA TYR A 595 -19.35 13.28 14.84
C TYR A 595 -19.99 12.52 16.02
N ASP A 596 -19.73 11.21 16.16
CA ASP A 596 -20.37 10.40 17.20
C ASP A 596 -19.90 10.78 18.61
N LEU A 597 -18.64 11.22 18.75
CA LEU A 597 -18.14 11.76 20.02
C LEU A 597 -18.92 12.99 20.46
N TYR A 598 -19.23 13.91 19.55
CA TYR A 598 -19.94 15.15 19.89
C TYR A 598 -21.44 14.93 20.13
N VAL A 599 -22.14 14.18 19.27
CA VAL A 599 -23.61 14.05 19.35
C VAL A 599 -24.10 12.91 20.24
N ARG A 600 -23.20 12.01 20.69
CA ARG A 600 -23.57 10.91 21.60
C ARG A 600 -22.75 10.92 22.87
N ALA A 601 -21.42 10.95 22.79
CA ALA A 601 -20.59 10.78 23.98
C ALA A 601 -20.60 12.04 24.86
N LEU A 602 -20.33 13.20 24.27
CA LEU A 602 -20.28 14.49 24.97
C LEU A 602 -21.64 14.87 25.58
N VAL A 603 -22.72 14.80 24.79
CA VAL A 603 -24.07 15.14 25.27
C VAL A 603 -24.62 14.18 26.34
N SER A 604 -23.95 13.04 26.57
CA SER A 604 -24.31 12.12 27.65
C SER A 604 -23.85 12.62 29.04
N LEU A 605 -22.96 13.61 29.09
CA LEU A 605 -22.53 14.26 30.33
C LEU A 605 -23.59 15.26 30.82
N SER A 606 -23.85 15.32 32.13
CA SER A 606 -24.69 16.38 32.69
C SER A 606 -23.94 17.72 32.75
N ALA A 607 -24.67 18.83 32.87
CA ALA A 607 -24.06 20.15 32.99
C ALA A 607 -23.20 20.29 34.25
N GLU A 608 -23.56 19.60 35.34
CA GLU A 608 -22.78 19.55 36.58
C GLU A 608 -21.47 18.77 36.42
N GLN A 609 -21.42 17.81 35.48
CA GLN A 609 -20.22 17.04 35.16
C GLN A 609 -19.28 17.83 34.24
N ALA A 610 -19.81 18.34 33.11
CA ALA A 610 -19.00 19.00 32.09
C ALA A 610 -18.66 20.47 32.44
N GLY A 611 -19.61 21.18 33.06
CA GLY A 611 -19.51 22.62 33.35
C GLY A 611 -18.23 23.04 34.08
N PRO A 612 -17.83 22.38 35.18
CA PRO A 612 -16.60 22.74 35.89
C PRO A 612 -15.32 22.63 35.05
N TRP A 613 -15.27 21.72 34.07
CA TRP A 613 -14.12 21.61 33.16
C TRP A 613 -14.17 22.71 32.08
N LEU A 614 -15.35 22.92 31.49
CA LEU A 614 -15.57 23.95 30.47
C LEU A 614 -15.27 25.37 30.99
N SER A 615 -15.61 25.67 32.25
CA SER A 615 -15.30 26.95 32.90
C SER A 615 -13.81 27.13 33.21
N ARG A 616 -13.06 26.03 33.43
CA ARG A 616 -11.65 26.10 33.83
C ARG A 616 -10.71 26.31 32.64
N ASP A 617 -11.09 25.81 31.46
CA ASP A 617 -10.30 25.95 30.23
C ASP A 617 -11.13 26.55 29.08
N PRO A 618 -11.25 27.89 29.04
CA PRO A 618 -12.01 28.58 27.99
C PRO A 618 -11.49 28.32 26.58
N GLN A 619 -10.18 28.06 26.42
CA GLN A 619 -9.61 27.79 25.10
C GLN A 619 -9.99 26.39 24.60
N ALA A 620 -9.93 25.37 25.45
CA ALA A 620 -10.37 24.03 25.10
C ALA A 620 -11.89 23.98 24.89
N SER A 621 -12.65 24.68 25.74
CA SER A 621 -14.09 24.89 25.60
C SER A 621 -14.45 25.51 24.24
N GLY A 622 -13.79 26.60 23.84
CA GLY A 622 -14.02 27.25 22.55
C GLY A 622 -13.70 26.35 21.34
N ARG A 623 -12.64 25.52 21.41
CA ARG A 623 -12.34 24.53 20.36
C ARG A 623 -13.45 23.49 20.25
N LEU A 624 -13.94 22.98 21.38
CA LEU A 624 -15.00 21.99 21.45
C LEU A 624 -16.33 22.55 20.91
N PHE A 625 -16.73 23.76 21.31
CA PHE A 625 -17.95 24.38 20.78
C PHE A 625 -17.85 24.72 19.29
N LYS A 626 -16.67 25.12 18.82
CA LYS A 626 -16.44 25.34 17.39
C LYS A 626 -16.58 24.03 16.59
N ALA A 627 -15.91 22.96 17.01
CA ALA A 627 -16.03 21.65 16.36
C ALA A 627 -17.48 21.14 16.37
N MET A 628 -18.19 21.35 17.49
CA MET A 628 -19.62 21.03 17.58
C MET A 628 -20.47 21.83 16.59
N SER A 629 -20.16 23.11 16.35
CA SER A 629 -20.85 23.94 15.34
C SER A 629 -20.54 23.48 13.91
N ASP A 630 -19.31 23.05 13.62
CA ASP A 630 -18.89 22.61 12.28
C ASP A 630 -19.65 21.34 11.83
N HIS A 631 -20.20 20.56 12.78
CA HIS A 631 -21.04 19.39 12.49
C HIS A 631 -22.48 19.73 12.03
N VAL A 632 -22.96 20.97 12.22
CA VAL A 632 -24.36 21.36 11.91
C VAL A 632 -24.69 21.16 10.43
N ASP A 633 -23.75 21.46 9.54
CA ASP A 633 -23.92 21.38 8.09
C ASP A 633 -23.60 19.97 7.52
N GLY A 634 -23.25 19.01 8.37
CA GLY A 634 -22.96 17.63 7.96
C GLY A 634 -21.67 17.48 7.16
N GLN A 635 -20.59 18.17 7.55
CA GLN A 635 -19.25 18.01 6.96
C GLN A 635 -18.88 16.50 6.88
N GLY A 636 -18.67 16.00 5.66
CA GLY A 636 -18.06 14.68 5.41
C GLY A 636 -18.95 13.45 5.61
N THR A 637 -20.11 13.36 4.92
CA THR A 637 -20.94 12.13 4.66
C THR A 637 -22.11 11.80 5.59
N ARG A 638 -22.28 12.42 6.77
CA ARG A 638 -23.46 12.17 7.63
C ARG A 638 -24.42 13.36 7.67
N ARG A 639 -25.61 13.20 7.09
CA ARG A 639 -26.75 14.09 7.39
C ARG A 639 -27.05 13.97 8.89
N VAL A 640 -26.95 15.09 9.62
CA VAL A 640 -27.34 15.17 11.03
C VAL A 640 -28.77 14.65 11.19
N GLN A 641 -28.96 13.66 12.06
CA GLN A 641 -30.30 13.12 12.30
C GLN A 641 -31.10 14.09 13.17
N PHE A 642 -32.41 14.21 12.91
CA PHE A 642 -33.31 15.08 13.68
C PHE A 642 -33.20 14.86 15.20
N VAL A 643 -33.06 13.61 15.65
CA VAL A 643 -32.96 13.27 17.08
C VAL A 643 -31.64 13.75 17.69
N ASP A 644 -30.56 13.77 16.92
CA ASP A 644 -29.24 14.19 17.39
C ASP A 644 -29.20 15.71 17.58
N ALA A 645 -29.75 16.48 16.64
CA ALA A 645 -29.86 17.93 16.76
C ALA A 645 -30.64 18.35 18.02
N ALA A 646 -31.72 17.64 18.34
CA ALA A 646 -32.50 17.87 19.56
C ALA A 646 -31.65 17.69 20.82
N ARG A 647 -30.87 16.60 20.88
CA ARG A 647 -30.03 16.27 22.04
C ARG A 647 -28.93 17.30 22.23
N VAL A 648 -28.28 17.72 21.15
CA VAL A 648 -27.24 18.74 21.19
C VAL A 648 -27.82 20.07 21.67
N ALA A 649 -28.92 20.54 21.09
CA ALA A 649 -29.56 21.79 21.52
C ALA A 649 -29.99 21.74 23.00
N MET A 650 -30.57 20.62 23.46
CA MET A 650 -30.95 20.45 24.87
C MET A 650 -29.75 20.41 25.81
N TRP A 651 -28.65 19.77 25.41
CA TRP A 651 -27.43 19.72 26.20
C TRP A 651 -26.78 21.11 26.29
N LEU A 652 -26.69 21.83 25.17
CA LEU A 652 -26.19 23.21 25.13
C LEU A 652 -27.03 24.16 25.98
N HIS A 653 -28.37 24.00 25.95
CA HIS A 653 -29.26 24.71 26.86
C HIS A 653 -28.95 24.41 28.33
N ALA A 654 -28.68 23.14 28.67
CA ALA A 654 -28.32 22.77 30.05
C ALA A 654 -26.99 23.39 30.48
N ILE A 655 -25.98 23.44 29.59
CA ILE A 655 -24.71 24.12 29.84
C ILE A 655 -24.90 25.64 29.98
N ALA A 656 -25.68 26.26 29.10
CA ALA A 656 -25.99 27.69 29.18
C ALA A 656 -26.72 28.03 30.49
N ASN A 657 -27.68 27.22 30.91
CA ASN A 657 -28.37 27.42 32.19
C ASN A 657 -27.43 27.23 33.39
N PHE A 658 -26.52 26.25 33.34
CA PHE A 658 -25.47 26.09 34.35
C PHE A 658 -24.56 27.30 34.43
N ALA A 659 -24.10 27.80 33.29
CA ALA A 659 -23.21 28.97 33.20
C ALA A 659 -23.90 30.24 33.72
N ALA A 660 -25.16 30.48 33.34
CA ALA A 660 -25.96 31.59 33.86
C ALA A 660 -26.15 31.52 35.38
N ALA A 661 -26.39 30.32 35.94
CA ALA A 661 -26.52 30.14 37.39
C ALA A 661 -25.19 30.31 38.17
N LYS A 662 -24.06 30.31 37.47
CA LYS A 662 -22.70 30.48 38.02
C LYS A 662 -22.08 31.83 37.68
N ASP A 663 -22.81 32.72 37.01
CA ASP A 663 -22.30 33.99 36.48
C ASP A 663 -21.06 33.82 35.56
N ASP A 664 -20.98 32.69 34.84
CA ASP A 664 -19.93 32.40 33.86
C ASP A 664 -20.37 32.89 32.48
N TRP A 665 -20.05 34.14 32.18
CA TRP A 665 -20.56 34.83 30.99
C TRP A 665 -19.93 34.34 29.68
N ASP A 666 -18.65 33.97 29.70
CA ASP A 666 -17.95 33.48 28.52
C ASP A 666 -18.52 32.12 28.09
N LEU A 667 -18.72 31.20 29.06
CA LEU A 667 -19.34 29.91 28.78
C LEU A 667 -20.81 30.04 28.39
N LEU A 668 -21.54 30.98 29.01
CA LEU A 668 -22.93 31.26 28.64
C LEU A 668 -23.03 31.73 27.18
N GLU A 669 -22.17 32.65 26.77
CA GLU A 669 -22.16 33.16 25.39
C GLU A 669 -21.92 32.04 24.39
N GLU A 670 -20.89 31.23 24.63
CA GLU A 670 -20.49 30.21 23.66
C GLU A 670 -21.47 29.05 23.57
N ALA A 671 -21.99 28.58 24.71
CA ALA A 671 -23.07 27.60 24.71
C ALA A 671 -24.34 28.14 24.03
N ALA A 672 -24.70 29.41 24.25
CA ALA A 672 -25.88 30.02 23.63
C ALA A 672 -25.71 30.23 22.12
N ARG A 673 -24.53 30.64 21.65
CA ARG A 673 -24.22 30.81 20.21
C ARG A 673 -24.29 29.47 19.48
N THR A 674 -23.61 28.44 20.00
CA THR A 674 -23.68 27.10 19.43
C THR A 674 -25.11 26.55 19.47
N MET A 675 -25.85 26.77 20.57
CA MET A 675 -27.26 26.36 20.67
C MET A 675 -28.12 27.00 19.58
N CYS A 676 -27.99 28.31 19.36
CA CYS A 676 -28.75 29.03 18.34
C CYS A 676 -28.35 28.60 16.92
N THR A 677 -27.09 28.20 16.71
CA THR A 677 -26.62 27.64 15.43
C THR A 677 -27.30 26.32 15.12
N TRP A 678 -27.37 25.41 16.11
CA TRP A 678 -28.07 24.14 15.98
C TRP A 678 -29.60 24.31 15.86
N ASP A 679 -30.19 25.22 16.62
CA ASP A 679 -31.63 25.52 16.55
C ASP A 679 -32.03 26.16 15.22
N ALA A 680 -31.24 27.09 14.69
CA ALA A 680 -31.53 27.78 13.42
C ALA A 680 -31.65 26.85 12.20
N THR A 681 -30.97 25.70 12.25
CA THR A 681 -30.98 24.71 11.16
C THR A 681 -32.14 23.73 11.28
N TRP A 682 -32.73 23.59 12.48
CA TRP A 682 -33.72 22.55 12.78
C TRP A 682 -34.90 23.12 13.59
N ASP A 683 -36.04 23.37 12.94
CA ASP A 683 -37.28 23.87 13.56
C ASP A 683 -37.95 22.80 14.47
N GLN A 684 -37.45 22.63 15.70
CA GLN A 684 -37.96 21.62 16.65
C GLN A 684 -38.79 22.22 17.79
N TRP A 685 -40.09 21.91 17.79
CA TRP A 685 -41.03 22.28 18.86
C TRP A 685 -40.58 21.83 20.28
N SER A 686 -39.96 20.65 20.44
CA SER A 686 -39.63 20.10 21.75
C SER A 686 -38.46 20.79 22.47
N ALA A 687 -37.48 21.32 21.72
CA ALA A 687 -36.39 22.12 22.27
C ALA A 687 -36.88 23.52 22.61
N GLN A 688 -37.69 24.12 21.72
CA GLN A 688 -38.31 25.43 21.91
C GLN A 688 -39.20 25.46 23.17
N ASP A 689 -39.96 24.39 23.43
CA ASP A 689 -40.79 24.24 24.64
C ASP A 689 -39.99 24.27 25.94
N ARG A 690 -38.70 23.90 25.92
CA ARG A 690 -37.80 23.96 27.09
C ARG A 690 -37.03 25.27 27.18
N ILE A 691 -36.63 25.83 26.04
CA ILE A 691 -35.88 27.07 25.97
C ILE A 691 -36.78 28.27 26.28
N ALA A 692 -38.05 28.29 25.82
CA ALA A 692 -38.94 29.42 26.01
C ALA A 692 -39.27 29.73 27.49
N PRO A 693 -39.53 28.74 28.38
CA PRO A 693 -39.62 29.00 29.82
C PRO A 693 -38.33 29.53 30.42
N TRP A 694 -37.17 29.04 29.98
CA TRP A 694 -35.88 29.53 30.44
C TRP A 694 -35.67 31.00 30.03
N LEU A 695 -36.00 31.39 28.80
CA LEU A 695 -35.96 32.78 28.33
C LEU A 695 -36.78 33.74 29.21
N ARG A 696 -37.94 33.29 29.73
CA ARG A 696 -38.75 34.07 30.68
C ARG A 696 -38.09 34.25 32.04
N SER A 697 -37.26 33.30 32.45
CA SER A 697 -36.60 33.32 33.75
C SER A 697 -35.35 34.21 33.78
N LEU A 698 -34.78 34.52 32.63
CA LEU A 698 -33.54 35.30 32.53
C LEU A 698 -33.78 36.78 32.83
N SER A 699 -32.83 37.37 33.55
CA SER A 699 -32.81 38.81 33.86
C SER A 699 -31.37 39.32 33.96
N GLY A 700 -31.19 40.64 33.98
CA GLY A 700 -29.88 41.26 34.16
C GLY A 700 -28.89 40.95 33.02
N GLN A 701 -27.64 40.65 33.37
CA GLN A 701 -26.56 40.43 32.40
C GLN A 701 -26.79 39.20 31.51
N ALA A 702 -27.33 38.12 32.07
CA ALA A 702 -27.66 36.91 31.30
C ALA A 702 -28.68 37.19 30.18
N ALA A 703 -29.70 38.00 30.49
CA ALA A 703 -30.70 38.40 29.51
C ALA A 703 -30.14 39.32 28.42
N GLN A 704 -29.26 40.26 28.78
CA GLN A 704 -28.59 41.15 27.82
C GLN A 704 -27.71 40.38 26.84
N LEU A 705 -26.94 39.42 27.36
CA LEU A 705 -26.07 38.55 26.57
C LEU A 705 -26.90 37.73 25.59
N LEU A 706 -27.93 37.04 26.08
CA LEU A 706 -28.76 36.22 25.23
C LEU A 706 -29.54 37.04 24.18
N ALA A 707 -29.95 38.26 24.53
CA ALA A 707 -30.52 39.18 23.56
C ALA A 707 -29.53 39.55 22.44
N ALA A 708 -28.22 39.64 22.72
CA ALA A 708 -27.20 39.86 21.70
C ALA A 708 -27.04 38.63 20.80
N VAL A 709 -26.94 37.44 21.40
CA VAL A 709 -26.83 36.18 20.64
C VAL A 709 -28.04 35.98 19.71
N LEU A 710 -29.26 36.22 20.19
CA LEU A 710 -30.48 36.11 19.38
C LEU A 710 -30.53 37.12 18.22
N ARG A 711 -29.98 38.33 18.39
CA ARG A 711 -29.85 39.29 17.28
C ARG A 711 -28.91 38.79 16.20
N ASP A 712 -27.83 38.13 16.59
CA ASP A 712 -26.85 37.54 15.66
C ASP A 712 -27.40 36.27 14.97
N HIS A 713 -28.44 35.63 15.54
CA HIS A 713 -29.05 34.40 15.04
C HIS A 713 -30.55 34.57 14.74
N PRO A 714 -30.93 35.38 13.73
CA PRO A 714 -32.32 35.73 13.46
C PRO A 714 -33.20 34.54 13.07
N ARG A 715 -32.62 33.46 12.50
CA ARG A 715 -33.36 32.23 12.19
C ARG A 715 -33.84 31.52 13.45
N SER A 716 -32.95 31.31 14.42
CA SER A 716 -33.32 30.75 15.73
C SER A 716 -34.28 31.67 16.49
N ALA A 717 -34.04 32.99 16.47
CA ALA A 717 -34.90 33.95 17.15
C ALA A 717 -36.37 33.93 16.66
N ARG A 718 -36.64 33.60 15.39
CA ARG A 718 -38.00 33.48 14.84
C ARG A 718 -38.81 32.36 15.48
N HIS A 719 -38.16 31.28 15.88
CA HIS A 719 -38.82 30.16 16.56
C HIS A 719 -39.49 30.59 17.87
N PHE A 720 -39.01 31.67 18.49
CA PHE A 720 -39.54 32.21 19.73
C PHE A 720 -40.49 33.40 19.54
N SER A 721 -41.05 33.59 18.33
CA SER A 721 -41.96 34.70 18.01
C SER A 721 -43.14 34.87 18.98
N GLY A 722 -43.63 33.79 19.58
CA GLY A 722 -44.68 33.81 20.61
C GLY A 722 -44.29 34.59 21.89
N LEU A 723 -42.99 34.81 22.13
CA LEU A 723 -42.48 35.58 23.27
C LEU A 723 -42.37 37.09 22.99
N ALA A 724 -42.50 37.51 21.73
CA ALA A 724 -42.28 38.90 21.31
C ALA A 724 -43.13 39.93 22.09
N GLN A 725 -44.33 39.54 22.52
CA GLN A 725 -45.26 40.39 23.28
C GLN A 725 -45.44 39.96 24.74
N ASP A 726 -44.68 38.97 25.20
CA ASP A 726 -44.80 38.42 26.56
C ASP A 726 -44.12 39.34 27.57
N GLY A 727 -44.91 40.11 28.34
CA GLY A 727 -44.40 41.07 29.33
C GLY A 727 -43.56 40.48 30.46
N THR A 728 -43.53 39.15 30.60
CA THR A 728 -42.66 38.44 31.56
C THR A 728 -41.22 38.27 31.06
N VAL A 729 -40.97 38.48 29.76
CA VAL A 729 -39.65 38.36 29.14
C VAL A 729 -38.92 39.70 29.14
N ASP A 730 -37.62 39.67 29.40
CA ASP A 730 -36.74 40.84 29.34
C ASP A 730 -36.91 41.63 28.03
N LEU A 731 -36.89 42.96 28.14
CA LEU A 731 -37.14 43.85 27.00
C LEU A 731 -36.13 43.64 25.86
N GLY A 732 -34.86 43.40 26.17
CA GLY A 732 -33.82 43.18 25.16
C GLY A 732 -34.06 41.92 24.35
N ILE A 733 -34.46 40.83 25.02
CA ILE A 733 -34.80 39.55 24.36
C ILE A 733 -36.03 39.73 23.46
N ARG A 734 -37.08 40.41 23.95
CA ARG A 734 -38.28 40.69 23.14
C ARG A 734 -37.97 41.49 21.89
N VAL A 735 -37.14 42.53 22.00
CA VAL A 735 -36.74 43.35 20.85
C VAL A 735 -35.94 42.54 19.83
N ALA A 736 -35.05 41.65 20.28
CA ALA A 736 -34.30 40.76 19.38
C ALA A 736 -35.23 39.83 18.59
N ILE A 737 -36.20 39.21 19.27
CA ILE A 737 -37.20 38.33 18.65
C ILE A 737 -38.10 39.11 17.68
N GLN A 738 -38.57 40.30 18.08
CA GLN A 738 -39.40 41.16 17.22
C GLN A 738 -38.66 41.56 15.95
N ALA A 739 -37.39 41.96 16.05
CA ALA A 739 -36.58 42.32 14.90
C ALA A 739 -36.46 41.14 13.91
N ALA A 740 -36.23 39.92 14.42
CA ALA A 740 -36.14 38.71 13.61
C ALA A 740 -37.46 38.36 12.89
N ALA A 741 -38.61 38.66 13.50
CA ALA A 741 -39.94 38.43 12.93
C ALA A 741 -40.33 39.42 11.82
N VAL A 742 -39.78 40.65 11.82
CA VAL A 742 -40.07 41.70 10.83
C VAL A 742 -39.25 41.55 9.54
N THR A 743 -38.18 40.75 9.56
CA THR A 743 -37.25 40.58 8.42
C THR A 743 -37.74 39.55 7.37
N SER A 744 -39.06 39.43 7.18
CA SER A 744 -39.71 38.51 6.22
C SER A 744 -39.95 39.15 4.86
#